data_AF-A0A8S0UV14-F1
#
_entry.id   AF-A0A8S0UV14-F1
#
_cell.length_a   1.000
_cell.length_b   1.000
_cell.length_c   1.000
_cell.angle_alpha   90.00
_cell.angle_beta   90.00
_cell.angle_gamma   90.00
#
_symmetry.space_group_name_H-M   'P 1'
#
loop_
_entity.id
_entity.type
_entity.pdbx_description
1 polymer ?
#
loop_
_entity_poly.entity_id
_entity_poly.type
_entity_poly.pdbx_seq_one_letter_code
_entity_poly.pdbx_strand_id
1 'polypeptide(L)'
;MQMESGKLIFTVAAILAGLWLTRVEPKYIAYNTTSGIVPDKINVHLVPHSHDDVGWLKTVDQYFVGANNSIRGACVQNVLDSVIAALLDDKNRKFIYVEMAFFQRWWRQQSETLKTKVKELVNSGQLEFVNGGMCMHDEATTHYIDLIDQTTLGHRFIEREFGQKPRVGWQIDPFGHSAVQAYLLGAELGFDSLYFARIDYQDRAKRKDEKALEVIWRGSRSLSSSCQIFTGIFPIHYDPPDGFTFEINDVSPPIQDDDLLFDYNVEERVNDFVAAALLQANVTRTNHIMWTMGTDFRYQYATSWFRQMDKFIHYVKMDGRVNALYSTPSIYTDAKHAANEQWPLKTGDFFPYADHENAYWTGYFTSRPALKRHVREMSGYFLAARQLEFFKGRNSSGPSTDALADALAIAQHHDAVSGTERQHVASDYALRLSIGYKEAEKVVASSLALLTDLRLNTTYEDSVPEFQQCPLLNISYCPPSEAHLTDEKSLIIIAYNALGWKRKEVIRIPVSGPGSGKGTQCAKIVQHFGYTHLSAGDLLREEIKSGSENGTMIQNMIKEGKLVPSELTVKLLQRAMNESGNDKFLIDGFPRNEENRVAFESVIGIVPEFVLFFDCSEEEMERRLLSRNQGREDDNIETIKKRFKVFMESLPVIEYYNSKEKVRKVVLVFLRR
;
A
#
# COMPACT_ATOMS: atom_id res chain seq x y z
N MET A 1 -45.08 -82.54 -39.41
CA MET A 1 -43.75 -82.47 -38.78
C MET A 1 -42.74 -82.23 -39.88
N GLN A 2 -41.99 -81.15 -40.01
CA GLN A 2 -41.72 -79.96 -39.20
C GLN A 2 -41.37 -78.90 -40.27
N MET A 3 -42.23 -77.93 -40.61
CA MET A 3 -42.31 -76.61 -39.95
C MET A 3 -41.25 -76.44 -38.85
N GLU A 4 -40.17 -75.72 -39.15
CA GLU A 4 -39.59 -74.71 -38.21
C GLU A 4 -38.29 -74.01 -38.64
N SER A 5 -37.64 -74.32 -39.77
CA SER A 5 -36.32 -73.71 -40.05
C SER A 5 -36.33 -72.41 -40.88
N GLY A 6 -37.40 -72.13 -41.63
CA GLY A 6 -37.40 -71.01 -42.61
C GLY A 6 -37.87 -69.65 -42.09
N LYS A 7 -38.68 -69.62 -41.02
CA LYS A 7 -39.20 -68.35 -40.46
C LYS A 7 -38.31 -67.75 -39.38
N LEU A 8 -37.50 -68.55 -38.68
CA LEU A 8 -36.64 -68.06 -37.60
C LEU A 8 -35.48 -67.21 -38.13
N ILE A 9 -34.92 -67.55 -39.31
CA ILE A 9 -33.78 -66.82 -39.88
C ILE A 9 -34.21 -65.44 -40.40
N PHE A 10 -35.41 -65.30 -40.97
CA PHE A 10 -35.92 -64.00 -41.42
C PHE A 10 -36.39 -63.10 -40.28
N THR A 11 -36.94 -63.66 -39.19
CA THR A 11 -37.33 -62.86 -38.02
C THR A 11 -36.11 -62.44 -37.19
N VAL A 12 -35.08 -63.27 -37.06
CA VAL A 12 -33.82 -62.90 -36.38
C VAL A 12 -32.99 -61.92 -37.22
N ALA A 13 -32.98 -62.04 -38.56
CA ALA A 13 -32.34 -61.05 -39.42
C ALA A 13 -33.09 -59.70 -39.45
N ALA A 14 -34.42 -59.69 -39.34
CA ALA A 14 -35.20 -58.45 -39.23
C ALA A 14 -35.08 -57.79 -37.85
N ILE A 15 -34.91 -58.56 -36.77
CA ILE A 15 -34.64 -58.03 -35.43
C ILE A 15 -33.20 -57.54 -35.31
N LEU A 16 -32.22 -58.22 -35.92
CA LEU A 16 -30.82 -57.77 -35.96
C LEU A 16 -30.58 -56.61 -36.93
N ALA A 17 -31.34 -56.51 -38.04
CA ALA A 17 -31.30 -55.34 -38.93
C ALA A 17 -32.10 -54.15 -38.36
N GLY A 18 -33.11 -54.39 -37.52
CA GLY A 18 -33.85 -53.35 -36.80
C GLY A 18 -33.09 -52.77 -35.60
N LEU A 19 -32.08 -53.47 -35.09
CA LEU A 19 -31.21 -53.02 -34.00
C LEU A 19 -29.92 -52.33 -34.47
N TRP A 20 -29.68 -52.23 -35.78
CA TRP A 20 -28.41 -51.76 -36.37
C TRP A 20 -28.51 -50.50 -37.23
N LEU A 21 -29.59 -49.72 -37.13
CA LEU A 21 -29.79 -48.51 -37.95
C LEU A 21 -30.45 -47.32 -37.24
N THR A 22 -30.32 -47.20 -35.91
CA THR A 22 -30.30 -45.85 -35.32
C THR A 22 -28.85 -45.44 -35.20
N ARG A 23 -28.25 -45.00 -36.32
CA ARG A 23 -27.08 -44.13 -36.24
C ARG A 23 -27.54 -42.90 -35.46
N VAL A 24 -27.21 -42.85 -34.17
CA VAL A 24 -27.33 -41.62 -33.39
C VAL A 24 -26.26 -40.70 -33.97
N GLU A 25 -26.65 -39.89 -34.95
CA GLU A 25 -25.77 -38.88 -35.51
C GLU A 25 -25.45 -37.87 -34.41
N PRO A 26 -24.17 -37.51 -34.19
CA PRO A 26 -23.81 -36.51 -33.21
C PRO A 26 -24.52 -35.20 -33.56
N LYS A 27 -25.45 -34.80 -32.71
CA LYS A 27 -26.25 -33.59 -32.92
C LYS A 27 -25.59 -32.45 -32.17
N TYR A 28 -25.16 -31.42 -32.88
CA TYR A 28 -24.75 -30.16 -32.25
C TYR A 28 -25.90 -29.64 -31.37
N ILE A 29 -25.65 -29.48 -30.08
CA ILE A 29 -26.61 -28.92 -29.13
C ILE A 29 -26.38 -27.42 -29.05
N ALA A 30 -27.34 -26.65 -29.59
CA ALA A 30 -27.37 -25.21 -29.39
C ALA A 30 -28.01 -24.90 -28.03
N TYR A 31 -27.21 -24.53 -27.03
CA TYR A 31 -27.72 -24.18 -25.70
C TYR A 31 -28.53 -22.88 -25.73
N ASN A 32 -29.66 -22.89 -25.04
CA ASN A 32 -30.55 -21.72 -24.96
C ASN A 32 -30.13 -20.82 -23.80
N THR A 33 -29.20 -19.90 -24.06
CA THR A 33 -28.66 -18.94 -23.09
C THR A 33 -29.48 -17.64 -22.97
N THR A 34 -30.60 -17.54 -23.70
CA THR A 34 -31.42 -16.30 -23.79
C THR A 34 -32.42 -16.11 -22.63
N SER A 35 -32.32 -16.91 -21.57
CA SER A 35 -33.25 -16.83 -20.43
C SER A 35 -33.19 -15.46 -19.76
N GLY A 36 -34.37 -14.84 -19.59
CA GLY A 36 -34.59 -13.64 -18.78
C GLY A 36 -35.37 -13.97 -17.51
N ILE A 37 -35.84 -12.95 -16.80
CA ILE A 37 -36.66 -13.09 -15.59
C ILE A 37 -38.04 -13.70 -15.92
N VAL A 38 -38.50 -14.63 -15.07
CA VAL A 38 -39.83 -15.24 -15.12
C VAL A 38 -40.58 -14.93 -13.82
N PRO A 39 -41.71 -14.18 -13.86
CA PRO A 39 -42.37 -13.67 -12.66
C PRO A 39 -42.75 -14.73 -11.61
N ASP A 40 -43.29 -15.88 -12.02
CA ASP A 40 -43.85 -16.88 -11.10
C ASP A 40 -42.86 -17.98 -10.69
N LYS A 41 -41.55 -17.76 -10.88
CA LYS A 41 -40.48 -18.71 -10.54
C LYS A 41 -39.44 -18.09 -9.64
N ILE A 42 -38.68 -18.93 -8.93
CA ILE A 42 -37.41 -18.51 -8.36
C ILE A 42 -36.44 -18.24 -9.52
N ASN A 43 -35.97 -17.01 -9.61
CA ASN A 43 -35.00 -16.54 -10.59
C ASN A 43 -33.61 -16.56 -9.95
N VAL A 44 -32.73 -17.40 -10.49
CA VAL A 44 -31.33 -17.54 -10.09
C VAL A 44 -30.48 -16.69 -11.03
N HIS A 45 -30.03 -15.55 -10.51
CA HIS A 45 -29.13 -14.63 -11.19
C HIS A 45 -27.70 -15.17 -11.07
N LEU A 46 -27.21 -15.80 -12.14
CA LEU A 46 -25.82 -16.26 -12.22
C LEU A 46 -24.95 -15.05 -12.57
N VAL A 47 -24.08 -14.64 -11.65
CA VAL A 47 -23.19 -13.48 -11.81
C VAL A 47 -21.74 -13.96 -11.88
N PRO A 48 -21.18 -14.12 -13.10
CA PRO A 48 -19.79 -14.50 -13.30
C PRO A 48 -18.83 -13.40 -12.83
N HIS A 49 -17.86 -13.75 -11.99
CA HIS A 49 -16.87 -12.82 -11.46
C HIS A 49 -15.52 -13.51 -11.22
N SER A 50 -14.45 -12.71 -11.11
CA SER A 50 -13.17 -13.15 -10.55
C SER A 50 -12.77 -12.16 -9.48
N HIS A 51 -12.36 -12.66 -8.32
CA HIS A 51 -11.79 -11.83 -7.28
C HIS A 51 -10.27 -11.75 -7.51
N ASP A 52 -9.78 -10.58 -7.92
CA ASP A 52 -8.38 -10.38 -8.30
C ASP A 52 -7.69 -9.44 -7.30
N ASP A 53 -7.03 -10.01 -6.28
CA ASP A 53 -6.30 -9.23 -5.28
C ASP A 53 -5.18 -8.41 -5.91
N VAL A 54 -5.16 -7.11 -5.62
CA VAL A 54 -4.14 -6.14 -6.08
C VAL A 54 -2.84 -6.28 -5.26
N GLY A 55 -2.41 -7.53 -5.10
CA GLY A 55 -1.31 -7.99 -4.26
C GLY A 55 -1.78 -8.58 -2.92
N TRP A 56 -1.29 -9.78 -2.59
CA TRP A 56 -1.62 -10.49 -1.36
C TRP A 56 -0.58 -11.57 -1.06
N LEU A 57 -0.69 -12.73 -1.72
CA LEU A 57 0.34 -13.77 -1.70
C LEU A 57 1.45 -13.50 -2.71
N LYS A 58 1.10 -12.88 -3.84
CA LYS A 58 2.02 -12.38 -4.87
C LYS A 58 1.89 -10.87 -4.97
N THR A 59 2.87 -10.21 -5.57
CA THR A 59 2.78 -8.77 -5.89
C THR A 59 1.74 -8.52 -6.97
N VAL A 60 1.26 -7.27 -7.09
CA VAL A 60 0.31 -6.88 -8.14
C VAL A 60 0.80 -7.28 -9.53
N ASP A 61 2.05 -6.99 -9.88
CA ASP A 61 2.54 -7.29 -11.23
C ASP A 61 2.76 -8.81 -11.44
N GLN A 62 3.13 -9.57 -10.40
CA GLN A 62 3.22 -11.03 -10.48
C GLN A 62 1.86 -11.70 -10.67
N TYR A 63 0.81 -11.21 -10.00
CA TYR A 63 -0.57 -11.65 -10.26
C TYR A 63 -1.01 -11.28 -11.67
N PHE A 64 -0.66 -10.08 -12.14
CA PHE A 64 -1.03 -9.63 -13.47
C PHE A 64 -0.45 -10.54 -14.57
N VAL A 65 0.87 -10.75 -14.58
CA VAL A 65 1.54 -11.52 -15.66
C VAL A 65 1.55 -13.04 -15.42
N GLY A 66 0.99 -13.52 -14.30
CA GLY A 66 1.01 -14.96 -13.98
C GLY A 66 2.37 -15.50 -13.57
N ALA A 67 3.26 -14.65 -13.03
CA ALA A 67 4.57 -15.09 -12.55
C ALA A 67 4.46 -15.75 -11.17
N ASN A 68 5.48 -16.54 -10.82
CA ASN A 68 5.66 -17.16 -9.51
C ASN A 68 4.47 -18.05 -9.06
N ASN A 69 3.93 -18.85 -9.99
CA ASN A 69 2.75 -19.69 -9.75
C ASN A 69 2.96 -20.82 -8.73
N SER A 70 4.19 -21.08 -8.30
CA SER A 70 4.48 -21.96 -7.16
C SER A 70 3.95 -21.40 -5.83
N ILE A 71 3.75 -20.08 -5.72
CA ILE A 71 3.08 -19.45 -4.56
C ILE A 71 1.56 -19.60 -4.66
N ARG A 72 1.01 -19.22 -5.81
CA ARG A 72 -0.42 -19.28 -6.15
C ARG A 72 -0.57 -19.27 -7.66
N GLY A 73 -1.26 -20.28 -8.21
CA GLY A 73 -1.59 -20.37 -9.63
C GLY A 73 -2.65 -19.34 -10.02
N ALA A 74 -2.21 -18.14 -10.37
CA ALA A 74 -3.09 -16.99 -10.63
C ALA A 74 -2.46 -16.07 -11.68
N CYS A 75 -3.22 -15.74 -12.72
CA CYS A 75 -2.81 -14.87 -13.82
C CYS A 75 -3.99 -14.02 -14.28
N VAL A 76 -4.04 -12.75 -13.85
CA VAL A 76 -5.15 -11.84 -14.19
C VAL A 76 -5.18 -11.52 -15.68
N GLN A 77 -4.03 -11.49 -16.35
CA GLN A 77 -3.98 -11.35 -17.81
C GLN A 77 -4.75 -12.48 -18.52
N ASN A 78 -4.58 -13.74 -18.09
CA ASN A 78 -5.32 -14.87 -18.64
C ASN A 78 -6.83 -14.80 -18.32
N VAL A 79 -7.19 -14.29 -17.14
CA VAL A 79 -8.60 -14.03 -16.78
C VAL A 79 -9.22 -13.10 -17.80
N LEU A 80 -8.66 -11.90 -17.98
CA LEU A 80 -9.19 -10.89 -18.89
C LEU A 80 -9.17 -11.38 -20.35
N ASP A 81 -8.07 -11.96 -20.81
CA ASP A 81 -7.97 -12.47 -22.19
C ASP A 81 -9.03 -13.52 -22.50
N SER A 82 -9.22 -14.50 -21.61
CA SER A 82 -10.15 -15.60 -21.85
C SER A 82 -11.61 -15.19 -21.62
N VAL A 83 -11.90 -14.31 -20.65
CA VAL A 83 -13.24 -13.75 -20.43
C VAL A 83 -13.69 -12.95 -21.65
N ILE A 84 -12.86 -12.04 -22.15
CA ILE A 84 -13.22 -11.24 -23.33
C ILE A 84 -13.47 -12.14 -24.54
N ALA A 85 -12.66 -13.18 -24.75
CA ALA A 85 -12.90 -14.15 -25.81
C ALA A 85 -14.24 -14.90 -25.62
N ALA A 86 -14.56 -15.34 -24.39
CA ALA A 86 -15.79 -16.07 -24.10
C ALA A 86 -17.05 -15.18 -24.21
N LEU A 87 -16.97 -13.90 -23.86
CA LEU A 87 -18.07 -12.94 -24.04
C LEU A 87 -18.34 -12.63 -25.52
N LEU A 88 -17.30 -12.59 -26.36
CA LEU A 88 -17.47 -12.38 -27.80
C LEU A 88 -18.11 -13.58 -28.52
N ASP A 89 -18.02 -14.77 -27.92
CA ASP A 89 -18.54 -16.02 -28.48
C ASP A 89 -20.05 -16.20 -28.27
N ASP A 90 -20.63 -15.63 -27.19
CA ASP A 90 -22.08 -15.58 -26.98
C ASP A 90 -22.52 -14.26 -26.36
N LYS A 91 -23.38 -13.53 -27.08
CA LYS A 91 -23.94 -12.22 -26.69
C LYS A 91 -24.75 -12.23 -25.40
N ASN A 92 -25.21 -13.39 -24.93
CA ASN A 92 -26.01 -13.53 -23.72
C ASN A 92 -25.13 -13.69 -22.46
N ARG A 93 -23.87 -14.11 -22.62
CA ARG A 93 -22.94 -14.24 -21.50
C ARG A 93 -22.66 -12.88 -20.88
N LYS A 94 -22.52 -12.88 -19.56
CA LYS A 94 -22.22 -11.68 -18.76
C LYS A 94 -21.02 -11.93 -17.86
N PHE A 95 -20.31 -10.87 -17.52
CA PHE A 95 -19.22 -10.89 -16.55
C PHE A 95 -19.13 -9.55 -15.84
N ILE A 96 -18.81 -9.56 -14.55
CA ILE A 96 -18.49 -8.34 -13.81
C ILE A 96 -16.99 -8.23 -13.55
N TYR A 97 -16.45 -7.02 -13.65
CA TYR A 97 -15.05 -6.74 -13.31
C TYR A 97 -14.93 -5.57 -12.32
N VAL A 98 -13.96 -5.67 -11.40
CA VAL A 98 -13.90 -4.82 -10.20
C VAL A 98 -12.65 -3.93 -10.19
N GLU A 99 -11.44 -4.52 -10.21
CA GLU A 99 -10.20 -3.83 -9.87
C GLU A 99 -9.55 -3.11 -11.06
N MET A 100 -9.72 -1.80 -11.15
CA MET A 100 -9.18 -1.02 -12.27
C MET A 100 -7.64 -0.99 -12.33
N ALA A 101 -6.93 -1.29 -11.24
CA ALA A 101 -5.48 -1.44 -11.26
C ALA A 101 -5.02 -2.53 -12.25
N PHE A 102 -5.74 -3.65 -12.32
CA PHE A 102 -5.46 -4.72 -13.29
C PHE A 102 -6.04 -4.42 -14.66
N PHE A 103 -7.30 -3.97 -14.72
CA PHE A 103 -7.94 -3.69 -16.00
C PHE A 103 -7.16 -2.64 -16.80
N GLN A 104 -6.66 -1.59 -16.16
CA GLN A 104 -5.84 -0.58 -16.84
C GLN A 104 -4.48 -1.13 -17.29
N ARG A 105 -3.85 -2.03 -16.52
CA ARG A 105 -2.61 -2.71 -16.92
C ARG A 105 -2.84 -3.53 -18.19
N TRP A 106 -3.92 -4.29 -18.21
CA TRP A 106 -4.36 -5.07 -19.36
C TRP A 106 -4.70 -4.17 -20.56
N TRP A 107 -5.53 -3.14 -20.35
CA TRP A 107 -6.04 -2.24 -21.39
C TRP A 107 -4.93 -1.57 -22.20
N ARG A 108 -3.84 -1.16 -21.55
CA ARG A 108 -2.68 -0.53 -22.21
C ARG A 108 -1.97 -1.45 -23.19
N GLN A 109 -2.12 -2.76 -23.06
CA GLN A 109 -1.46 -3.77 -23.90
C GLN A 109 -2.33 -4.22 -25.08
N GLN A 110 -3.59 -3.79 -25.15
CA GLN A 110 -4.53 -4.27 -26.16
C GLN A 110 -4.45 -3.47 -27.47
N SER A 111 -4.70 -4.16 -28.58
CA SER A 111 -4.84 -3.53 -29.89
C SER A 111 -6.11 -2.66 -29.95
N GLU A 112 -6.09 -1.61 -30.78
CA GLU A 112 -7.28 -0.74 -30.96
C GLU A 112 -8.51 -1.53 -31.44
N THR A 113 -8.31 -2.59 -32.24
CA THR A 113 -9.41 -3.49 -32.65
C THR A 113 -10.03 -4.20 -31.45
N LEU A 114 -9.22 -4.75 -30.54
CA LEU A 114 -9.76 -5.42 -29.36
C LEU A 114 -10.38 -4.41 -28.38
N LYS A 115 -9.76 -3.23 -28.21
CA LYS A 115 -10.36 -2.15 -27.41
C LYS A 115 -11.76 -1.77 -27.89
N THR A 116 -11.97 -1.65 -29.20
CA THR A 116 -13.30 -1.40 -29.78
C THR A 116 -14.30 -2.50 -29.41
N LYS A 117 -13.91 -3.77 -29.56
CA LYS A 117 -14.77 -4.91 -29.18
C LYS A 117 -15.11 -4.92 -27.68
N VAL A 118 -14.15 -4.59 -26.81
CA VAL A 118 -14.39 -4.49 -25.37
C VAL A 118 -15.37 -3.35 -25.07
N LYS A 119 -15.25 -2.20 -25.74
CA LYS A 119 -16.23 -1.10 -25.63
C LYS A 119 -17.62 -1.55 -26.06
N GLU A 120 -17.74 -2.37 -27.11
CA GLU A 120 -19.01 -2.97 -27.52
C GLU A 120 -19.59 -3.90 -26.44
N LEU A 121 -18.77 -4.76 -25.82
CA LEU A 121 -19.18 -5.63 -24.71
C LEU A 121 -19.66 -4.84 -23.48
N VAL A 122 -19.01 -3.72 -23.18
CA VAL A 122 -19.42 -2.83 -22.09
C VAL A 122 -20.73 -2.14 -22.44
N ASN A 123 -20.86 -1.60 -23.65
CA ASN A 123 -22.07 -0.91 -24.11
C ASN A 123 -23.29 -1.84 -24.23
N SER A 124 -23.08 -3.12 -24.54
CA SER A 124 -24.15 -4.12 -24.59
C SER A 124 -24.53 -4.64 -23.19
N GLY A 125 -23.78 -4.29 -22.14
CA GLY A 125 -23.96 -4.81 -20.79
C GLY A 125 -23.59 -6.28 -20.63
N GLN A 126 -22.73 -6.82 -21.52
CA GLN A 126 -22.10 -8.12 -21.33
C GLN A 126 -20.93 -8.05 -20.35
N LEU A 127 -20.15 -6.96 -20.37
CA LEU A 127 -19.14 -6.67 -19.37
C LEU A 127 -19.60 -5.48 -18.54
N GLU A 128 -19.79 -5.66 -17.24
CA GLU A 128 -20.16 -4.59 -16.32
C GLU A 128 -19.04 -4.30 -15.32
N PHE A 129 -18.67 -3.03 -15.18
CA PHE A 129 -17.78 -2.60 -14.11
C PHE A 129 -18.59 -2.34 -12.85
N VAL A 130 -18.27 -3.06 -11.78
CA VAL A 130 -18.84 -2.85 -10.43
C VAL A 130 -17.73 -2.44 -9.48
N ASN A 131 -18.06 -1.67 -8.43
CA ASN A 131 -17.10 -0.89 -7.64
C ASN A 131 -16.35 0.15 -8.50
N GLY A 132 -15.44 -0.30 -9.38
CA GLY A 132 -14.75 0.51 -10.38
C GLY A 132 -13.61 1.37 -9.83
N GLY A 133 -13.27 1.24 -8.55
CA GLY A 133 -12.05 1.81 -8.00
C GLY A 133 -10.79 1.12 -8.53
N MET A 134 -9.63 1.69 -8.24
CA MET A 134 -8.36 1.04 -8.55
C MET A 134 -8.19 -0.30 -7.85
N CYS A 135 -8.74 -0.45 -6.64
CA CYS A 135 -8.82 -1.71 -5.92
C CYS A 135 -10.14 -1.84 -5.15
N MET A 136 -10.41 -3.04 -4.67
CA MET A 136 -11.35 -3.26 -3.56
C MET A 136 -10.61 -2.94 -2.25
N HIS A 137 -10.90 -1.78 -1.69
CA HIS A 137 -10.14 -1.23 -0.57
C HIS A 137 -10.53 -1.85 0.78
N ASP A 138 -9.63 -1.81 1.77
CA ASP A 138 -9.99 -2.04 3.17
C ASP A 138 -10.98 -0.97 3.65
N GLU A 139 -11.82 -1.33 4.60
CA GLU A 139 -12.80 -0.42 5.20
C GLU A 139 -12.47 -0.02 6.65
N ALA A 140 -11.50 -0.68 7.30
CA ALA A 140 -11.13 -0.37 8.69
C ALA A 140 -9.94 0.58 8.81
N THR A 141 -8.88 0.36 8.04
CA THR A 141 -7.57 1.00 8.21
C THR A 141 -7.26 2.05 7.14
N THR A 142 -8.23 2.37 6.30
CA THR A 142 -8.17 3.39 5.25
C THR A 142 -8.64 4.77 5.76
N HIS A 143 -8.29 5.82 5.00
CA HIS A 143 -8.90 7.13 5.18
C HIS A 143 -9.92 7.42 4.09
N TYR A 144 -11.00 8.12 4.44
CA TYR A 144 -12.00 8.52 3.44
C TYR A 144 -11.42 9.35 2.27
N ILE A 145 -10.35 10.13 2.47
CA ILE A 145 -9.67 10.84 1.37
C ILE A 145 -9.07 9.83 0.37
N ASP A 146 -8.37 8.82 0.87
CA ASP A 146 -7.70 7.84 0.02
C ASP A 146 -8.72 6.89 -0.64
N LEU A 147 -9.82 6.60 0.06
CA LEU A 147 -10.97 5.90 -0.50
C LEU A 147 -11.58 6.67 -1.68
N ILE A 148 -11.75 7.98 -1.54
CA ILE A 148 -12.25 8.84 -2.63
C ILE A 148 -11.22 8.92 -3.76
N ASP A 149 -9.93 9.11 -3.45
CA ASP A 149 -8.88 9.27 -4.45
C ASP A 149 -8.73 8.01 -5.32
N GLN A 150 -8.65 6.82 -4.71
CA GLN A 150 -8.50 5.56 -5.44
C GLN A 150 -9.75 5.24 -6.28
N THR A 151 -10.95 5.55 -5.74
CA THR A 151 -12.22 5.36 -6.47
C THR A 151 -12.30 6.32 -7.65
N THR A 152 -11.95 7.59 -7.43
CA THR A 152 -11.96 8.63 -8.47
C THR A 152 -11.01 8.27 -9.61
N LEU A 153 -9.82 7.73 -9.32
CA LEU A 153 -8.86 7.35 -10.35
C LEU A 153 -9.41 6.25 -11.26
N GLY A 154 -10.04 5.23 -10.69
CA GLY A 154 -10.70 4.16 -11.44
C GLY A 154 -11.94 4.66 -12.22
N HIS A 155 -12.83 5.41 -11.57
CA HIS A 155 -14.05 5.94 -12.19
C HIS A 155 -13.76 6.90 -13.35
N ARG A 156 -12.76 7.77 -13.23
CA ARG A 156 -12.36 8.66 -14.32
C ARG A 156 -11.83 7.89 -15.53
N PHE A 157 -11.15 6.77 -15.32
CA PHE A 157 -10.75 5.89 -16.41
C PHE A 157 -11.97 5.26 -17.08
N ILE A 158 -12.93 4.73 -16.29
CA ILE A 158 -14.14 4.12 -16.82
C ILE A 158 -14.96 5.14 -17.64
N GLU A 159 -15.19 6.33 -17.09
CA GLU A 159 -15.94 7.40 -17.75
C GLU A 159 -15.25 7.85 -19.04
N ARG A 160 -13.92 8.02 -19.03
CA ARG A 160 -13.17 8.46 -20.22
C ARG A 160 -13.15 7.42 -21.33
N GLU A 161 -12.91 6.14 -21.00
CA GLU A 161 -12.73 5.10 -22.02
C GLU A 161 -14.06 4.52 -22.51
N PHE A 162 -15.06 4.42 -21.63
CA PHE A 162 -16.30 3.68 -21.86
C PHE A 162 -17.57 4.55 -21.75
N GLY A 163 -17.48 5.77 -21.21
CA GLY A 163 -18.66 6.63 -21.01
C GLY A 163 -19.64 6.08 -19.97
N GLN A 164 -19.19 5.19 -19.09
CA GLN A 164 -20.02 4.52 -18.08
C GLN A 164 -19.74 5.02 -16.67
N LYS A 165 -20.71 4.83 -15.77
CA LYS A 165 -20.59 5.07 -14.34
C LYS A 165 -21.07 3.81 -13.60
N PRO A 166 -20.22 3.15 -12.79
CA PRO A 166 -20.66 2.01 -12.00
C PRO A 166 -21.84 2.36 -11.10
N ARG A 167 -22.83 1.47 -11.02
CA ARG A 167 -24.05 1.64 -10.19
C ARG A 167 -24.02 0.82 -8.91
N VAL A 168 -23.09 -0.12 -8.79
CA VAL A 168 -23.08 -1.12 -7.71
C VAL A 168 -21.72 -1.15 -7.05
N GLY A 169 -21.70 -1.02 -5.71
CA GLY A 169 -20.55 -1.31 -4.89
C GLY A 169 -20.35 -2.82 -4.71
N TRP A 170 -19.12 -3.29 -4.86
CA TRP A 170 -18.74 -4.69 -4.71
C TRP A 170 -17.56 -4.79 -3.75
N GLN A 171 -17.86 -5.19 -2.51
CA GLN A 171 -16.92 -5.23 -1.37
C GLN A 171 -16.92 -6.64 -0.77
N ILE A 172 -16.67 -7.66 -1.60
CA ILE A 172 -16.86 -9.05 -1.18
C ILE A 172 -15.85 -9.51 -0.12
N ASP A 173 -14.66 -8.91 -0.10
CA ASP A 173 -13.54 -9.39 0.71
C ASP A 173 -12.97 -8.49 1.83
N PRO A 174 -13.31 -7.19 1.98
CA PRO A 174 -12.93 -6.44 3.18
C PRO A 174 -13.42 -7.11 4.48
N PHE A 175 -12.59 -7.08 5.52
CA PHE A 175 -12.78 -7.86 6.75
C PHE A 175 -13.73 -7.18 7.76
N GLY A 176 -14.98 -6.99 7.34
CA GLY A 176 -15.98 -6.15 8.01
C GLY A 176 -16.18 -4.84 7.25
N HIS A 177 -17.32 -4.17 7.51
CA HIS A 177 -17.78 -3.07 6.65
C HIS A 177 -18.11 -1.81 7.43
N SER A 178 -17.62 -0.66 6.95
CA SER A 178 -17.72 0.63 7.62
C SER A 178 -19.03 1.35 7.30
N ALA A 179 -19.51 2.17 8.23
CA ALA A 179 -20.64 3.05 7.95
C ALA A 179 -20.33 4.05 6.81
N VAL A 180 -19.06 4.46 6.68
CA VAL A 180 -18.56 5.37 5.63
C VAL A 180 -18.70 4.76 4.25
N GLN A 181 -18.46 3.45 4.11
CA GLN A 181 -18.65 2.75 2.85
C GLN A 181 -20.09 2.85 2.36
N ALA A 182 -21.07 2.71 3.26
CA ALA A 182 -22.47 2.78 2.91
C ALA A 182 -22.90 4.16 2.41
N TYR A 183 -22.62 5.21 3.20
CA TYR A 183 -23.15 6.53 2.90
C TYR A 183 -22.27 7.32 1.92
N LEU A 184 -20.93 7.25 2.04
CA LEU A 184 -20.01 8.10 1.27
C LEU A 184 -19.50 7.40 0.01
N LEU A 185 -18.96 6.19 0.17
CA LEU A 185 -18.43 5.38 -0.94
C LEU A 185 -19.49 4.41 -1.51
N GLY A 186 -20.75 4.73 -1.25
CA GLY A 186 -21.93 4.02 -1.73
C GLY A 186 -22.94 5.03 -2.24
N ALA A 187 -23.83 5.50 -1.36
CA ALA A 187 -24.92 6.39 -1.75
C ALA A 187 -24.43 7.69 -2.42
N GLU A 188 -23.48 8.42 -1.81
CA GLU A 188 -22.97 9.69 -2.37
C GLU A 188 -22.13 9.52 -3.66
N LEU A 189 -21.58 8.33 -3.93
CA LEU A 189 -20.99 8.02 -5.23
C LEU A 189 -22.04 7.89 -6.34
N GLY A 190 -23.31 7.71 -5.97
CA GLY A 190 -24.40 7.40 -6.89
C GLY A 190 -24.62 5.91 -7.09
N PHE A 191 -24.17 5.05 -6.16
CA PHE A 191 -24.51 3.63 -6.21
C PHE A 191 -25.93 3.38 -5.73
N ASP A 192 -26.64 2.51 -6.44
CA ASP A 192 -27.96 2.01 -6.08
C ASP A 192 -27.87 0.93 -5.01
N SER A 193 -26.79 0.14 -5.05
CA SER A 193 -26.60 -1.00 -4.16
C SER A 193 -25.14 -1.27 -3.80
N LEU A 194 -24.97 -2.00 -2.70
CA LEU A 194 -23.68 -2.47 -2.18
C LEU A 194 -23.80 -3.95 -1.82
N TYR A 195 -22.87 -4.79 -2.29
CA TYR A 195 -22.84 -6.21 -1.96
C TYR A 195 -21.51 -6.61 -1.31
N PHE A 196 -21.60 -7.45 -0.29
CA PHE A 196 -20.43 -7.96 0.42
C PHE A 196 -20.66 -9.33 1.09
N ALA A 197 -19.56 -10.03 1.39
CA ALA A 197 -19.63 -11.34 2.04
C ALA A 197 -19.39 -11.29 3.54
N ARG A 198 -18.44 -10.50 4.06
CA ARG A 198 -17.85 -10.69 5.40
C ARG A 198 -18.55 -9.88 6.51
N ILE A 199 -19.49 -10.53 7.20
CA ILE A 199 -20.07 -10.08 8.47
C ILE A 199 -19.85 -11.12 9.57
N ASP A 200 -19.96 -10.69 10.83
CA ASP A 200 -19.91 -11.56 12.00
C ASP A 200 -20.81 -12.80 11.84
N TYR A 201 -20.28 -13.98 12.17
CA TYR A 201 -20.96 -15.25 11.97
C TYR A 201 -22.29 -15.38 12.74
N GLN A 202 -22.40 -14.76 13.93
CA GLN A 202 -23.62 -14.75 14.72
C GLN A 202 -24.65 -13.79 14.10
N ASP A 203 -24.22 -12.60 13.65
CA ASP A 203 -25.08 -11.67 12.90
C ASP A 203 -25.60 -12.34 11.62
N ARG A 204 -24.75 -13.09 10.90
CA ARG A 204 -25.16 -13.83 9.71
C ARG A 204 -26.22 -14.88 10.01
N ALA A 205 -26.02 -15.69 11.06
CA ALA A 205 -26.99 -16.70 11.47
C ALA A 205 -28.35 -16.06 11.78
N LYS A 206 -28.36 -15.00 12.58
CA LYS A 206 -29.57 -14.23 12.89
C LYS A 206 -30.25 -13.68 11.63
N ARG A 207 -29.48 -13.09 10.71
CA ARG A 207 -30.03 -12.52 9.47
C ARG A 207 -30.60 -13.56 8.52
N LYS A 208 -30.09 -14.79 8.51
CA LYS A 208 -30.69 -15.90 7.76
C LYS A 208 -32.08 -16.23 8.30
N ASP A 209 -32.18 -16.37 9.62
CA ASP A 209 -33.44 -16.69 10.29
C ASP A 209 -34.50 -15.60 10.09
N GLU A 210 -34.07 -14.33 10.11
CA GLU A 210 -34.94 -13.16 9.95
C GLU A 210 -35.18 -12.74 8.49
N LYS A 211 -34.57 -13.43 7.51
CA LYS A 211 -34.48 -13.01 6.10
C LYS A 211 -34.06 -11.54 5.97
N ALA A 212 -33.02 -11.15 6.70
CA ALA A 212 -32.51 -9.78 6.83
C ALA A 212 -31.05 -9.65 6.36
N LEU A 213 -30.64 -10.54 5.44
CA LEU A 213 -29.39 -10.42 4.69
C LEU A 213 -29.44 -9.30 3.63
N GLU A 214 -30.64 -8.82 3.29
CA GLU A 214 -30.84 -7.70 2.40
C GLU A 214 -31.52 -6.58 3.18
N VAL A 215 -30.93 -5.39 3.18
CA VAL A 215 -31.33 -4.27 4.04
C VAL A 215 -31.25 -2.93 3.30
N ILE A 216 -31.94 -1.92 3.82
CA ILE A 216 -31.63 -0.52 3.52
C ILE A 216 -30.66 -0.02 4.58
N TRP A 217 -29.44 0.32 4.20
CA TRP A 217 -28.40 0.75 5.12
C TRP A 217 -28.30 2.28 5.17
N ARG A 218 -28.55 2.84 6.35
CA ARG A 218 -28.32 4.25 6.69
C ARG A 218 -27.04 4.38 7.51
N GLY A 219 -25.91 4.53 6.81
CA GLY A 219 -24.58 4.61 7.44
C GLY A 219 -24.29 5.95 8.14
N SER A 220 -24.89 7.04 7.69
CA SER A 220 -24.70 8.38 8.27
C SER A 220 -25.80 8.73 9.27
N ARG A 221 -25.42 9.03 10.52
CA ARG A 221 -26.36 9.56 11.53
C ARG A 221 -26.92 10.93 11.15
N SER A 222 -26.13 11.75 10.45
CA SER A 222 -26.49 13.12 10.11
C SER A 222 -27.37 13.20 8.86
N LEU A 223 -27.10 12.35 7.85
CA LEU A 223 -27.82 12.36 6.57
C LEU A 223 -29.00 11.38 6.56
N SER A 224 -28.93 10.32 7.38
CA SER A 224 -30.01 9.35 7.56
C SER A 224 -30.53 8.79 6.22
N SER A 225 -31.81 9.00 5.90
CA SER A 225 -32.44 8.46 4.69
C SER A 225 -32.02 9.16 3.40
N SER A 226 -31.41 10.34 3.44
CA SER A 226 -30.98 11.03 2.21
C SER A 226 -29.79 10.35 1.53
N CYS A 227 -29.02 9.56 2.28
CA CYS A 227 -27.82 8.86 1.79
C CYS A 227 -27.90 7.38 2.22
N GLN A 228 -29.03 6.74 1.92
CA GLN A 228 -29.26 5.32 2.18
C GLN A 228 -28.95 4.50 0.92
N ILE A 229 -28.53 3.25 1.11
CA ILE A 229 -28.18 2.35 0.01
C ILE A 229 -28.80 0.97 0.24
N PHE A 230 -29.27 0.30 -0.82
CA PHE A 230 -29.66 -1.10 -0.73
C PHE A 230 -28.41 -1.95 -0.53
N THR A 231 -28.41 -2.83 0.47
CA THR A 231 -27.23 -3.62 0.82
C THR A 231 -27.58 -5.09 0.87
N GLY A 232 -26.91 -5.89 0.05
CA GLY A 232 -27.03 -7.34 0.03
C GLY A 232 -25.82 -8.02 0.67
N ILE A 233 -26.08 -8.91 1.62
CA ILE A 233 -25.07 -9.66 2.36
C ILE A 233 -25.15 -11.11 1.89
N PHE A 234 -24.03 -11.68 1.43
CA PHE A 234 -24.08 -13.05 0.92
C PHE A 234 -24.36 -14.07 2.03
N PRO A 235 -25.16 -15.12 1.78
CA PRO A 235 -25.53 -16.05 2.84
C PRO A 235 -24.37 -16.87 3.39
N ILE A 236 -23.29 -17.10 2.64
CA ILE A 236 -22.17 -17.96 3.08
C ILE A 236 -20.86 -17.21 2.87
N HIS A 237 -20.43 -17.15 1.61
CA HIS A 237 -19.21 -16.52 1.15
C HIS A 237 -19.46 -15.90 -0.24
N TYR A 238 -18.42 -15.49 -0.95
CA TYR A 238 -18.50 -15.00 -2.33
C TYR A 238 -18.22 -16.07 -3.40
N ASP A 239 -18.09 -17.34 -2.98
CA ASP A 239 -18.01 -18.51 -3.86
C ASP A 239 -19.37 -18.87 -4.46
N PRO A 240 -19.42 -19.65 -5.55
CA PRO A 240 -20.66 -20.31 -5.96
C PRO A 240 -21.09 -21.34 -4.90
N PRO A 241 -22.34 -21.84 -4.96
CA PRO A 241 -22.75 -22.96 -4.11
C PRO A 241 -21.82 -24.17 -4.27
N ASP A 242 -21.73 -24.98 -3.22
CA ASP A 242 -20.90 -26.19 -3.23
C ASP A 242 -21.24 -27.08 -4.44
N GLY A 243 -20.20 -27.51 -5.16
CA GLY A 243 -20.34 -28.31 -6.38
C GLY A 243 -20.61 -27.51 -7.66
N PHE A 244 -20.46 -26.18 -7.64
CA PHE A 244 -20.63 -25.30 -8.81
C PHE A 244 -19.38 -24.47 -9.15
N THR A 245 -18.19 -25.01 -8.86
CA THR A 245 -16.89 -24.41 -9.24
C THR A 245 -16.35 -25.06 -10.51
N PHE A 246 -15.98 -24.26 -11.52
CA PHE A 246 -15.70 -24.80 -12.86
C PHE A 246 -14.35 -24.34 -13.43
N GLU A 247 -13.35 -24.11 -12.60
CA GLU A 247 -11.99 -23.86 -13.08
C GLU A 247 -11.31 -25.14 -13.58
N ILE A 248 -10.26 -24.99 -14.38
CA ILE A 248 -9.41 -26.12 -14.73
C ILE A 248 -8.85 -26.76 -13.44
N ASN A 249 -9.09 -28.06 -13.27
CA ASN A 249 -8.74 -28.90 -12.11
C ASN A 249 -9.64 -28.77 -10.88
N ASP A 250 -10.75 -28.03 -10.95
CA ASP A 250 -11.76 -28.11 -9.88
C ASP A 250 -12.46 -29.49 -9.90
N VAL A 251 -12.98 -29.89 -8.74
CA VAL A 251 -13.57 -31.23 -8.52
C VAL A 251 -15.06 -31.33 -8.85
N SER A 252 -15.73 -30.21 -9.12
CA SER A 252 -17.17 -30.21 -9.39
C SER A 252 -17.48 -30.99 -10.67
N PRO A 253 -18.47 -31.90 -10.66
CA PRO A 253 -18.78 -32.69 -11.84
C PRO A 253 -19.34 -31.80 -12.96
N PRO A 254 -18.78 -31.88 -14.18
CA PRO A 254 -19.34 -31.19 -15.33
C PRO A 254 -20.68 -31.82 -15.74
N ILE A 255 -21.51 -31.06 -16.44
CA ILE A 255 -22.66 -31.60 -17.15
C ILE A 255 -22.17 -32.37 -18.38
N GLN A 256 -22.42 -33.67 -18.37
CA GLN A 256 -22.30 -34.60 -19.49
C GLN A 256 -23.71 -34.80 -20.04
N ASP A 257 -23.97 -34.20 -21.21
CA ASP A 257 -25.25 -34.17 -21.91
C ASP A 257 -25.21 -34.77 -23.33
N ASP A 258 -24.12 -35.44 -23.67
CA ASP A 258 -23.95 -36.21 -24.89
C ASP A 258 -24.36 -37.67 -24.64
N ASP A 259 -25.50 -38.05 -25.23
CA ASP A 259 -26.06 -39.40 -25.16
C ASP A 259 -25.12 -40.48 -25.76
N LEU A 260 -24.08 -40.08 -26.51
CA LEU A 260 -23.06 -40.98 -27.08
C LEU A 260 -21.91 -41.27 -26.12
N LEU A 261 -21.78 -40.49 -25.05
CA LEU A 261 -20.73 -40.65 -24.05
C LEU A 261 -21.30 -41.32 -22.79
N PHE A 262 -20.45 -42.04 -22.04
CA PHE A 262 -20.86 -42.61 -20.76
C PHE A 262 -21.05 -41.53 -19.70
N ASP A 263 -21.74 -41.89 -18.61
CA ASP A 263 -21.93 -41.03 -17.44
C ASP A 263 -22.75 -39.76 -17.72
N TYR A 264 -23.78 -39.88 -18.57
CA TYR A 264 -24.80 -38.84 -18.77
C TYR A 264 -25.45 -38.46 -17.44
N ASN A 265 -25.45 -37.17 -17.09
CA ASN A 265 -25.81 -36.73 -15.73
C ASN A 265 -26.68 -35.46 -15.66
N VAL A 266 -27.36 -35.08 -16.75
CA VAL A 266 -28.16 -33.84 -16.79
C VAL A 266 -29.20 -33.77 -15.66
N GLU A 267 -29.98 -34.84 -15.44
CA GLU A 267 -31.02 -34.86 -14.40
C GLU A 267 -30.46 -34.64 -13.00
N GLU A 268 -29.35 -35.32 -12.67
CA GLU A 268 -28.64 -35.18 -11.40
C GLU A 268 -28.19 -33.74 -11.19
N ARG A 269 -27.50 -33.16 -12.18
CA ARG A 269 -26.97 -31.79 -12.07
C ARG A 269 -28.07 -30.73 -12.00
N VAL A 270 -29.18 -30.92 -12.71
CA VAL A 270 -30.36 -30.04 -12.58
C VAL A 270 -30.98 -30.17 -11.18
N ASN A 271 -31.07 -31.37 -10.63
CA ASN A 271 -31.56 -31.58 -9.25
C ASN A 271 -30.66 -30.88 -8.22
N ASP A 272 -29.33 -30.97 -8.36
CA ASP A 272 -28.38 -30.26 -7.51
C ASP A 272 -28.59 -28.74 -7.59
N PHE A 273 -28.79 -28.21 -8.80
CA PHE A 273 -29.01 -26.78 -9.02
C PHE A 273 -30.29 -26.31 -8.32
N VAL A 274 -31.39 -27.06 -8.52
CA VAL A 274 -32.69 -26.74 -7.90
C VAL A 274 -32.59 -26.80 -6.38
N ALA A 275 -31.92 -27.81 -5.82
CA ALA A 275 -31.74 -27.95 -4.38
C ALA A 275 -30.97 -26.77 -3.78
N ALA A 276 -29.82 -26.40 -4.37
CA ALA A 276 -29.03 -25.26 -3.93
C ALA A 276 -29.81 -23.93 -4.06
N ALA A 277 -30.58 -23.77 -5.13
CA ALA A 277 -31.36 -22.56 -5.38
C ALA A 277 -32.48 -22.40 -4.34
N LEU A 278 -33.21 -23.47 -4.02
CA LEU A 278 -34.26 -23.45 -3.01
C LEU A 278 -33.70 -23.21 -1.60
N LEU A 279 -32.51 -23.74 -1.29
CA LEU A 279 -31.85 -23.50 -0.01
C LEU A 279 -31.52 -22.02 0.18
N GLN A 280 -30.97 -21.36 -0.84
CA GLN A 280 -30.70 -19.92 -0.78
C GLN A 280 -32.00 -19.08 -0.81
N ALA A 281 -33.01 -19.48 -1.61
CA ALA A 281 -34.30 -18.78 -1.64
C ALA A 281 -35.00 -18.81 -0.27
N ASN A 282 -34.75 -19.82 0.56
CA ASN A 282 -35.33 -19.92 1.89
C ASN A 282 -34.86 -18.80 2.84
N VAL A 283 -33.66 -18.23 2.64
CA VAL A 283 -33.08 -17.18 3.50
C VAL A 283 -33.08 -15.78 2.88
N THR A 284 -33.66 -15.64 1.68
CA THR A 284 -33.70 -14.40 0.89
C THR A 284 -35.15 -13.92 0.75
N ARG A 285 -35.38 -12.61 0.63
CA ARG A 285 -36.73 -12.06 0.31
C ARG A 285 -36.94 -12.07 -1.20
N THR A 286 -38.20 -11.97 -1.64
CA THR A 286 -38.60 -12.04 -3.06
C THR A 286 -38.26 -13.38 -3.72
N ASN A 287 -38.60 -13.53 -5.00
CA ASN A 287 -38.29 -14.69 -5.82
C ASN A 287 -36.99 -14.54 -6.62
N HIS A 288 -36.07 -13.68 -6.19
CA HIS A 288 -34.79 -13.42 -6.86
C HIS A 288 -33.61 -13.71 -5.92
N ILE A 289 -32.74 -14.63 -6.34
CA ILE A 289 -31.48 -14.92 -5.66
C ILE A 289 -30.29 -14.67 -6.58
N MET A 290 -29.13 -14.32 -5.99
CA MET A 290 -27.89 -14.08 -6.72
C MET A 290 -26.86 -15.14 -6.35
N TRP A 291 -26.28 -15.79 -7.37
CA TRP A 291 -25.13 -16.68 -7.22
C TRP A 291 -23.89 -15.96 -7.74
N THR A 292 -22.90 -15.82 -6.87
CA THR A 292 -21.56 -15.33 -7.19
C THR A 292 -20.77 -16.45 -7.86
N MET A 293 -20.89 -16.54 -9.18
CA MET A 293 -20.25 -17.60 -9.98
C MET A 293 -18.77 -17.25 -10.19
N GLY A 294 -17.96 -17.45 -9.15
CA GLY A 294 -16.54 -17.08 -9.16
C GLY A 294 -15.93 -17.10 -7.77
N THR A 295 -14.61 -17.01 -7.70
CA THR A 295 -13.83 -16.88 -6.46
C THR A 295 -12.44 -16.35 -6.82
N ASP A 296 -11.48 -16.42 -5.91
CA ASP A 296 -10.11 -15.88 -6.08
C ASP A 296 -9.46 -16.37 -7.39
N PHE A 297 -9.11 -15.43 -8.27
CA PHE A 297 -8.35 -15.63 -9.52
C PHE A 297 -8.88 -16.75 -10.44
N ARG A 298 -10.20 -16.94 -10.46
CA ARG A 298 -10.87 -17.87 -11.38
C ARG A 298 -11.11 -17.23 -12.75
N TYR A 299 -11.66 -18.00 -13.67
CA TYR A 299 -11.82 -17.64 -15.07
C TYR A 299 -10.49 -17.47 -15.82
N GLN A 300 -9.37 -18.03 -15.33
CA GLN A 300 -8.13 -18.06 -16.11
C GLN A 300 -8.31 -18.82 -17.45
N TYR A 301 -9.24 -19.78 -17.47
CA TYR A 301 -9.83 -20.30 -18.70
C TYR A 301 -11.36 -20.19 -18.64
N ALA A 302 -11.87 -18.99 -18.91
CA ALA A 302 -13.28 -18.63 -18.77
C ALA A 302 -14.27 -19.58 -19.47
N THR A 303 -13.88 -20.17 -20.61
CA THR A 303 -14.72 -21.14 -21.35
C THR A 303 -15.14 -22.33 -20.48
N SER A 304 -14.32 -22.75 -19.51
CA SER A 304 -14.67 -23.85 -18.60
C SER A 304 -15.93 -23.53 -17.79
N TRP A 305 -16.00 -22.31 -17.23
CA TRP A 305 -17.15 -21.80 -16.49
C TRP A 305 -18.37 -21.54 -17.37
N PHE A 306 -18.18 -20.79 -18.46
CA PHE A 306 -19.28 -20.41 -19.35
C PHE A 306 -19.94 -21.63 -19.99
N ARG A 307 -19.18 -22.67 -20.36
CA ARG A 307 -19.76 -23.91 -20.90
C ARG A 307 -20.73 -24.56 -19.91
N GLN A 308 -20.38 -24.60 -18.62
CA GLN A 308 -21.26 -25.20 -17.61
C GLN A 308 -22.48 -24.31 -17.36
N MET A 309 -22.29 -23.00 -17.24
CA MET A 309 -23.40 -22.07 -17.05
C MET A 309 -24.38 -22.07 -18.24
N ASP A 310 -23.90 -22.17 -19.47
CA ASP A 310 -24.75 -22.28 -20.66
C ASP A 310 -25.65 -23.54 -20.58
N LYS A 311 -25.06 -24.67 -20.20
CA LYS A 311 -25.78 -25.94 -19.98
C LYS A 311 -26.79 -25.83 -18.84
N PHE A 312 -26.40 -25.27 -17.69
CA PHE A 312 -27.33 -25.07 -16.58
C PHE A 312 -28.50 -24.17 -16.99
N ILE A 313 -28.25 -23.03 -17.62
CA ILE A 313 -29.32 -22.13 -18.09
C ILE A 313 -30.25 -22.86 -19.05
N HIS A 314 -29.72 -23.68 -19.97
CA HIS A 314 -30.51 -24.45 -20.91
C HIS A 314 -31.37 -25.52 -20.23
N TYR A 315 -30.76 -26.42 -19.46
CA TYR A 315 -31.46 -27.58 -18.90
C TYR A 315 -32.36 -27.22 -17.71
N VAL A 316 -31.96 -26.27 -16.86
CA VAL A 316 -32.82 -25.77 -15.77
C VAL A 316 -34.06 -25.08 -16.33
N LYS A 317 -33.94 -24.35 -17.45
CA LYS A 317 -35.08 -23.76 -18.14
C LYS A 317 -36.03 -24.83 -18.70
N MET A 318 -35.48 -25.90 -19.27
CA MET A 318 -36.25 -27.03 -19.80
C MET A 318 -37.00 -27.78 -18.69
N ASP A 319 -36.33 -28.04 -17.57
CA ASP A 319 -36.93 -28.64 -16.37
C ASP A 319 -38.04 -27.75 -15.80
N GLY A 320 -37.75 -26.46 -15.64
CA GLY A 320 -38.73 -25.44 -15.33
C GLY A 320 -39.16 -25.34 -13.87
N ARG A 321 -38.61 -26.11 -12.92
CA ARG A 321 -38.90 -25.93 -11.47
C ARG A 321 -38.40 -24.58 -10.95
N VAL A 322 -37.25 -24.12 -11.45
CA VAL A 322 -36.71 -22.78 -11.20
C VAL A 322 -36.30 -22.14 -12.54
N ASN A 323 -35.86 -20.90 -12.54
CA ASN A 323 -35.34 -20.21 -13.71
C ASN A 323 -33.91 -19.75 -13.47
N ALA A 324 -33.02 -19.95 -14.44
CA ALA A 324 -31.63 -19.51 -14.37
C ALA A 324 -31.34 -18.54 -15.53
N LEU A 325 -30.57 -17.49 -15.25
CA LEU A 325 -30.17 -16.49 -16.25
C LEU A 325 -28.77 -15.97 -15.98
N TYR A 326 -28.06 -15.60 -17.04
CA TYR A 326 -26.91 -14.71 -16.91
C TYR A 326 -27.37 -13.37 -16.37
N SER A 327 -26.64 -12.84 -15.40
CA SER A 327 -26.99 -11.59 -14.76
C SER A 327 -25.76 -10.80 -14.32
N THR A 328 -26.02 -9.62 -13.80
CA THR A 328 -25.07 -8.77 -13.09
C THR A 328 -25.73 -8.26 -11.81
N PRO A 329 -24.95 -7.72 -10.84
CA PRO A 329 -25.51 -7.16 -9.62
C PRO A 329 -26.48 -6.00 -9.88
N SER A 330 -26.31 -5.22 -10.95
CA SER A 330 -27.25 -4.16 -11.31
C SER A 330 -28.60 -4.75 -11.76
N ILE A 331 -28.60 -5.75 -12.65
CA ILE A 331 -29.82 -6.45 -13.08
C ILE A 331 -30.52 -7.12 -11.88
N TYR A 332 -29.75 -7.72 -10.97
CA TYR A 332 -30.29 -8.27 -9.73
C TYR A 332 -30.96 -7.16 -8.90
N THR A 333 -30.25 -6.05 -8.65
CA THR A 333 -30.76 -4.91 -7.88
C THR A 333 -32.05 -4.35 -8.49
N ASP A 334 -32.09 -4.17 -9.81
CA ASP A 334 -33.27 -3.67 -10.52
C ASP A 334 -34.48 -4.60 -10.34
N ALA A 335 -34.25 -5.93 -10.35
CA ALA A 335 -35.29 -6.92 -10.06
C ALA A 335 -35.77 -6.88 -8.60
N LYS A 336 -34.85 -6.72 -7.64
CA LYS A 336 -35.19 -6.56 -6.21
C LYS A 336 -36.00 -5.30 -5.96
N HIS A 337 -35.64 -4.21 -6.61
CA HIS A 337 -36.38 -2.96 -6.56
C HIS A 337 -37.78 -3.10 -7.19
N ALA A 338 -37.89 -3.75 -8.35
CA ALA A 338 -39.15 -3.97 -9.05
C ALA A 338 -40.16 -4.83 -8.28
N ALA A 339 -39.69 -5.72 -7.41
CA ALA A 339 -40.55 -6.52 -6.52
C ALA A 339 -41.34 -5.67 -5.49
N ASN A 340 -40.95 -4.40 -5.27
CA ASN A 340 -41.61 -3.45 -4.37
C ASN A 340 -41.81 -4.00 -2.93
N GLU A 341 -40.83 -4.76 -2.46
CA GLU A 341 -40.80 -5.39 -1.14
C GLU A 341 -40.38 -4.37 -0.05
N GLN A 342 -40.82 -4.57 1.19
CA GLN A 342 -40.33 -3.80 2.34
C GLN A 342 -39.04 -4.42 2.88
N TRP A 343 -38.02 -3.60 3.06
CA TRP A 343 -36.68 -4.02 3.44
C TRP A 343 -36.36 -3.64 4.91
N PRO A 344 -35.70 -4.50 5.69
CA PRO A 344 -35.24 -4.15 7.04
C PRO A 344 -34.25 -3.00 7.00
N LEU A 345 -34.28 -2.18 8.06
CA LEU A 345 -33.34 -1.07 8.21
C LEU A 345 -32.05 -1.54 8.91
N LYS A 346 -30.90 -1.10 8.40
CA LYS A 346 -29.60 -1.20 9.09
C LYS A 346 -29.04 0.20 9.38
N THR A 347 -28.49 0.39 10.57
CA THR A 347 -27.72 1.58 10.97
C THR A 347 -26.38 1.16 11.60
N GLY A 348 -25.43 2.07 11.77
CA GLY A 348 -24.09 1.73 12.29
C GLY A 348 -23.23 1.01 11.25
N ASP A 349 -22.26 0.21 11.68
CA ASP A 349 -21.30 -0.53 10.84
C ASP A 349 -21.42 -2.06 11.05
N PHE A 350 -20.55 -2.82 10.39
CA PHE A 350 -20.39 -4.28 10.53
C PHE A 350 -19.01 -4.62 11.12
N PHE A 351 -18.52 -3.80 12.05
CA PHE A 351 -17.29 -4.08 12.79
C PHE A 351 -17.59 -4.44 14.26
N PRO A 352 -16.74 -5.28 14.90
CA PRO A 352 -15.67 -6.07 14.29
C PRO A 352 -16.22 -7.31 13.55
N TYR A 353 -15.44 -7.86 12.62
CA TYR A 353 -15.75 -9.12 11.93
C TYR A 353 -15.18 -10.32 12.69
N ALA A 354 -15.96 -11.41 12.74
CA ALA A 354 -15.51 -12.74 13.10
C ALA A 354 -16.16 -13.78 12.17
N ASP A 355 -15.36 -14.69 11.62
CA ASP A 355 -15.82 -15.74 10.71
C ASP A 355 -16.27 -17.01 11.45
N HIS A 356 -15.72 -17.26 12.63
CA HIS A 356 -16.13 -18.32 13.54
C HIS A 356 -15.79 -17.99 15.01
N GLU A 357 -16.14 -18.88 15.92
CA GLU A 357 -15.91 -18.71 17.35
C GLU A 357 -14.42 -18.46 17.67
N ASN A 358 -14.13 -17.47 18.51
CA ASN A 358 -12.79 -17.06 18.93
C ASN A 358 -11.86 -16.51 17.82
N ALA A 359 -12.39 -16.22 16.63
CA ALA A 359 -11.64 -15.67 15.52
C ALA A 359 -12.12 -14.25 15.17
N TYR A 360 -11.88 -13.28 16.05
CA TYR A 360 -12.12 -11.86 15.74
C TYR A 360 -10.97 -11.28 14.92
N TRP A 361 -11.29 -10.72 13.76
CA TRP A 361 -10.32 -10.15 12.82
C TRP A 361 -10.01 -8.70 13.20
N THR A 362 -9.53 -8.48 14.41
CA THR A 362 -9.16 -7.13 14.90
C THR A 362 -7.65 -6.91 14.93
N GLY A 363 -6.86 -7.97 14.72
CA GLY A 363 -5.39 -7.88 14.65
C GLY A 363 -4.91 -7.00 13.49
N TYR A 364 -5.55 -7.10 12.33
CA TYR A 364 -5.15 -6.34 11.14
C TYR A 364 -5.36 -4.82 11.29
N PHE A 365 -6.14 -4.38 12.28
CA PHE A 365 -6.22 -2.96 12.65
C PHE A 365 -4.84 -2.39 13.00
N THR A 366 -3.90 -3.23 13.45
CA THR A 366 -2.53 -2.83 13.83
C THR A 366 -1.44 -3.43 12.96
N SER A 367 -1.63 -4.61 12.35
CA SER A 367 -0.61 -5.30 11.54
C SER A 367 0.15 -4.37 10.59
N ARG A 368 1.48 -4.53 10.51
CA ARG A 368 2.38 -3.66 9.72
C ARG A 368 2.20 -2.15 10.00
N PRO A 369 2.34 -1.69 11.26
CA PRO A 369 2.05 -0.31 11.64
C PRO A 369 2.95 0.71 10.93
N ALA A 370 4.18 0.31 10.56
CA ALA A 370 5.09 1.15 9.78
C ALA A 370 4.54 1.42 8.36
N LEU A 371 3.95 0.42 7.70
CA LEU A 371 3.33 0.59 6.37
C LEU A 371 2.08 1.46 6.47
N LYS A 372 1.20 1.21 7.46
CA LYS A 372 0.03 2.07 7.73
C LYS A 372 0.41 3.54 7.92
N ARG A 373 1.47 3.79 8.71
CA ARG A 373 2.02 5.14 8.88
C ARG A 373 2.56 5.70 7.56
N HIS A 374 3.29 4.91 6.78
CA HIS A 374 3.85 5.36 5.51
C HIS A 374 2.75 5.75 4.52
N VAL A 375 1.67 4.96 4.40
CA VAL A 375 0.48 5.29 3.59
C VAL A 375 -0.12 6.62 4.05
N ARG A 376 -0.27 6.84 5.36
CA ARG A 376 -0.79 8.10 5.91
C ARG A 376 0.08 9.31 5.58
N GLU A 377 1.39 9.18 5.74
CA GLU A 377 2.36 10.24 5.43
C GLU A 377 2.32 10.58 3.94
N MET A 378 2.28 9.56 3.08
CA MET A 378 2.21 9.72 1.63
C MET A 378 0.86 10.29 1.17
N SER A 379 -0.26 9.93 1.79
CA SER A 379 -1.58 10.54 1.56
C SER A 379 -1.56 12.05 1.79
N GLY A 380 -1.05 12.47 2.95
CA GLY A 380 -0.92 13.90 3.28
C GLY A 380 0.02 14.64 2.32
N TYR A 381 1.14 14.00 1.96
CA TYR A 381 2.10 14.54 0.99
C TYR A 381 1.48 14.68 -0.40
N PHE A 382 0.74 13.67 -0.86
CA PHE A 382 0.06 13.66 -2.16
C PHE A 382 -1.00 14.75 -2.27
N LEU A 383 -1.75 15.02 -1.20
CA LEU A 383 -2.68 16.16 -1.14
C LEU A 383 -1.94 17.49 -1.34
N ALA A 384 -0.84 17.72 -0.62
CA ALA A 384 -0.06 18.94 -0.76
C ALA A 384 0.59 19.06 -2.15
N ALA A 385 1.11 17.94 -2.68
CA ALA A 385 1.74 17.89 -4.00
C ALA A 385 0.76 18.24 -5.13
N ARG A 386 -0.48 17.74 -5.08
CA ARG A 386 -1.52 18.08 -6.06
C ARG A 386 -1.94 19.55 -6.00
N GLN A 387 -2.03 20.14 -4.81
CA GLN A 387 -2.31 21.57 -4.67
C GLN A 387 -1.20 22.42 -5.31
N LEU A 388 0.06 22.08 -5.05
CA LEU A 388 1.22 22.77 -5.63
C LEU A 388 1.33 22.56 -7.15
N GLU A 389 1.07 21.35 -7.64
CA GLU A 389 1.00 21.05 -9.08
C GLU A 389 -0.08 21.89 -9.77
N PHE A 390 -1.25 22.03 -9.15
CA PHE A 390 -2.32 22.88 -9.64
C PHE A 390 -1.89 24.35 -9.75
N PHE A 391 -1.26 24.90 -8.71
CA PHE A 391 -0.81 26.31 -8.72
C PHE A 391 0.30 26.58 -9.74
N LYS A 392 1.21 25.62 -9.94
CA LYS A 392 2.26 25.70 -10.96
C LYS A 392 1.67 25.64 -12.38
N GLY A 393 0.57 24.92 -12.55
CA GLY A 393 0.05 24.51 -13.85
C GLY A 393 0.68 23.20 -14.30
N ARG A 394 -0.15 22.19 -14.53
CA ARG A 394 0.29 20.85 -14.93
C ARG A 394 0.81 20.86 -16.37
N ASN A 395 1.98 20.25 -16.60
CA ASN A 395 2.59 20.08 -17.91
C ASN A 395 2.62 18.59 -18.27
N SER A 396 2.21 18.24 -19.49
CA SER A 396 2.20 16.86 -20.01
C SER A 396 3.57 16.20 -20.09
N SER A 397 4.63 16.99 -20.19
CA SER A 397 6.01 16.52 -20.42
C SER A 397 6.89 16.59 -19.16
N GLY A 398 6.36 17.12 -18.05
CA GLY A 398 7.08 17.31 -16.80
C GLY A 398 6.79 16.21 -15.76
N PRO A 399 7.44 16.26 -14.59
CA PRO A 399 7.08 15.39 -13.47
C PRO A 399 5.62 15.63 -13.08
N SER A 400 4.92 14.57 -12.69
CA SER A 400 3.53 14.62 -12.24
C SER A 400 3.32 13.86 -10.93
N THR A 401 2.15 14.07 -10.33
CA THR A 401 1.76 13.35 -9.11
C THR A 401 1.16 11.95 -9.38
N ASP A 402 1.10 11.51 -10.65
CA ASP A 402 0.38 10.29 -11.04
C ASP A 402 1.01 9.00 -10.51
N ALA A 403 2.34 8.95 -10.45
CA ALA A 403 3.04 7.76 -9.93
C ALA A 403 2.71 7.52 -8.45
N LEU A 404 2.61 8.60 -7.66
CA LEU A 404 2.17 8.51 -6.27
C LEU A 404 0.67 8.20 -6.16
N ALA A 405 -0.14 8.70 -7.10
CA ALA A 405 -1.57 8.38 -7.17
C ALA A 405 -1.80 6.87 -7.38
N ASP A 406 -1.13 6.24 -8.35
CA ASP A 406 -1.23 4.78 -8.60
C ASP A 406 -0.75 3.99 -7.38
N ALA A 407 0.39 4.35 -6.80
CA ALA A 407 0.94 3.66 -5.63
C ALA A 407 0.04 3.75 -4.39
N LEU A 408 -0.49 4.95 -4.08
CA LEU A 408 -1.43 5.13 -2.98
C LEU A 408 -2.75 4.40 -3.23
N ALA A 409 -3.26 4.43 -4.47
CA ALA A 409 -4.49 3.76 -4.82
C ALA A 409 -4.39 2.24 -4.66
N ILE A 410 -3.27 1.63 -5.07
CA ILE A 410 -2.96 0.21 -4.83
C ILE A 410 -2.84 -0.06 -3.33
N ALA A 411 -2.20 0.83 -2.57
CA ALA A 411 -2.01 0.64 -1.14
C ALA A 411 -3.31 0.67 -0.31
N GLN A 412 -4.46 1.07 -0.90
CA GLN A 412 -5.75 1.03 -0.20
C GLN A 412 -6.40 -0.36 -0.19
N HIS A 413 -5.92 -1.30 -1.00
CA HIS A 413 -6.46 -2.66 -1.08
C HIS A 413 -6.58 -3.31 0.31
N HIS A 414 -7.62 -4.11 0.50
CA HIS A 414 -7.87 -4.89 1.70
C HIS A 414 -6.77 -5.87 2.14
N ASP A 415 -5.70 -6.08 1.36
CA ASP A 415 -4.47 -6.77 1.80
C ASP A 415 -3.23 -5.88 1.95
N ALA A 416 -3.30 -4.62 1.53
CA ALA A 416 -2.17 -3.70 1.55
C ALA A 416 -2.10 -2.91 2.88
N VAL A 417 -2.88 -1.84 3.03
CA VAL A 417 -2.88 -1.04 4.26
C VAL A 417 -3.34 -1.83 5.48
N SER A 418 -4.17 -2.87 5.29
CA SER A 418 -4.58 -3.82 6.32
C SER A 418 -3.41 -4.62 6.91
N GLY A 419 -2.34 -4.84 6.13
CA GLY A 419 -1.14 -5.56 6.55
C GLY A 419 -1.29 -7.08 6.61
N THR A 420 -2.15 -7.67 5.77
CA THR A 420 -2.46 -9.11 5.69
C THR A 420 -1.77 -9.85 4.53
N GLU A 421 -0.98 -9.13 3.72
CA GLU A 421 -0.16 -9.65 2.65
C GLU A 421 1.12 -10.36 3.11
N ARG A 422 1.78 -11.11 2.20
CA ARG A 422 3.12 -11.68 2.45
C ARG A 422 4.19 -10.60 2.50
N GLN A 423 5.28 -10.88 3.24
CA GLN A 423 6.35 -9.90 3.47
C GLN A 423 6.96 -9.31 2.19
N HIS A 424 7.16 -10.09 1.13
CA HIS A 424 7.72 -9.57 -0.13
C HIS A 424 6.73 -8.66 -0.88
N VAL A 425 5.41 -8.84 -0.66
CA VAL A 425 4.36 -7.99 -1.20
C VAL A 425 4.30 -6.68 -0.43
N ALA A 426 4.42 -6.73 0.91
CA ALA A 426 4.56 -5.53 1.74
C ALA A 426 5.76 -4.66 1.31
N SER A 427 6.88 -5.32 0.98
CA SER A 427 8.07 -4.64 0.43
C SER A 427 7.83 -4.03 -0.95
N ASP A 428 7.04 -4.68 -1.82
CA ASP A 428 6.63 -4.12 -3.12
C ASP A 428 5.77 -2.86 -2.95
N TYR A 429 4.78 -2.88 -2.03
CA TYR A 429 3.98 -1.69 -1.72
C TYR A 429 4.83 -0.52 -1.23
N ALA A 430 5.73 -0.76 -0.28
CA ALA A 430 6.64 0.26 0.23
C ALA A 430 7.56 0.82 -0.87
N LEU A 431 8.04 -0.05 -1.76
CA LEU A 431 8.85 0.37 -2.92
C LEU A 431 8.06 1.26 -3.88
N ARG A 432 6.82 0.90 -4.23
CA ARG A 432 5.94 1.70 -5.08
C ARG A 432 5.66 3.07 -4.48
N LEU A 433 5.33 3.14 -3.19
CA LEU A 433 5.12 4.40 -2.47
C LEU A 433 6.39 5.27 -2.50
N SER A 434 7.57 4.67 -2.29
CA SER A 434 8.84 5.40 -2.36
C SER A 434 9.15 5.93 -3.75
N ILE A 435 8.87 5.16 -4.81
CA ILE A 435 9.04 5.62 -6.20
C ILE A 435 8.07 6.77 -6.50
N GLY A 436 6.80 6.63 -6.13
CA GLY A 436 5.79 7.66 -6.30
C GLY A 436 6.14 8.95 -5.56
N TYR A 437 6.63 8.83 -4.32
CA TYR A 437 7.12 9.96 -3.54
C TYR A 437 8.25 10.71 -4.25
N LYS A 438 9.23 10.00 -4.82
CA LYS A 438 10.37 10.62 -5.50
C LYS A 438 9.96 11.40 -6.75
N GLU A 439 8.95 10.95 -7.48
CA GLU A 439 8.41 11.73 -8.60
C GLU A 439 7.61 12.94 -8.11
N ALA A 440 6.76 12.78 -7.08
CA ALA A 440 6.03 13.89 -6.48
C ALA A 440 6.95 14.92 -5.79
N GLU A 441 8.10 14.51 -5.28
CA GLU A 441 9.15 15.39 -4.73
C GLU A 441 9.66 16.39 -5.76
N LYS A 442 9.90 15.94 -7.00
CA LYS A 442 10.28 16.82 -8.12
C LYS A 442 9.18 17.84 -8.44
N VAL A 443 7.91 17.41 -8.39
CA VAL A 443 6.76 18.30 -8.60
C VAL A 443 6.71 19.38 -7.52
N VAL A 444 6.81 18.99 -6.25
CA VAL A 444 6.77 19.92 -5.11
C VAL A 444 7.93 20.91 -5.18
N ALA A 445 9.17 20.44 -5.39
CA ALA A 445 10.35 21.29 -5.49
C ALA A 445 10.21 22.32 -6.62
N SER A 446 9.87 21.87 -7.83
CA SER A 446 9.72 22.77 -8.97
C SER A 446 8.52 23.72 -8.86
N SER A 447 7.45 23.32 -8.16
CA SER A 447 6.30 24.19 -7.91
C SER A 447 6.61 25.27 -6.89
N LEU A 448 7.31 24.91 -5.80
CA LEU A 448 7.74 25.88 -4.80
C LEU A 448 8.72 26.88 -5.41
N ALA A 449 9.66 26.44 -6.25
CA ALA A 449 10.63 27.31 -6.92
C ALA A 449 9.94 28.40 -7.73
N LEU A 450 8.96 28.02 -8.56
CA LEU A 450 8.16 28.98 -9.34
C LEU A 450 7.37 29.94 -8.44
N LEU A 451 6.70 29.42 -7.42
CA LEU A 451 5.85 30.24 -6.53
C LEU A 451 6.65 31.21 -5.66
N THR A 452 7.90 30.89 -5.33
CA THR A 452 8.80 31.81 -4.63
C THR A 452 9.45 32.83 -5.55
N ASP A 453 9.80 32.44 -6.77
CA ASP A 453 10.45 33.32 -7.75
C ASP A 453 9.51 34.42 -8.26
N LEU A 454 8.23 34.08 -8.48
CA LEU A 454 7.16 35.04 -8.80
C LEU A 454 6.99 36.16 -7.74
N ARG A 455 7.49 35.97 -6.52
CA ARG A 455 7.48 37.00 -5.47
C ARG A 455 8.77 37.82 -5.40
N LEU A 456 9.86 37.33 -5.97
CA LEU A 456 11.19 37.96 -5.86
C LEU A 456 11.45 38.99 -6.98
N ASN A 457 10.66 39.00 -8.06
CA ASN A 457 10.71 40.03 -9.11
C ASN A 457 12.14 40.27 -9.66
N THR A 458 12.98 39.24 -9.65
CA THR A 458 14.38 39.31 -10.05
C THR A 458 14.53 38.84 -11.49
N THR A 459 14.89 39.78 -12.36
CA THR A 459 15.47 39.51 -13.68
C THR A 459 16.85 38.88 -13.50
N TYR A 460 16.93 37.56 -13.29
CA TYR A 460 18.19 36.83 -13.36
C TYR A 460 17.98 35.49 -14.07
N GLU A 461 18.73 35.29 -15.17
CA GLU A 461 18.82 34.07 -15.97
C GLU A 461 19.53 32.90 -15.25
N ASP A 462 19.56 32.90 -13.91
CA ASP A 462 20.25 31.88 -13.14
C ASP A 462 19.30 30.75 -12.72
N SER A 463 19.81 29.52 -12.80
CA SER A 463 19.14 28.24 -12.56
C SER A 463 18.06 28.24 -11.47
N VAL A 464 16.90 27.66 -11.80
CA VAL A 464 15.78 27.38 -10.88
C VAL A 464 16.29 26.84 -9.53
N PRO A 465 15.91 27.42 -8.37
CA PRO A 465 16.35 26.96 -7.06
C PRO A 465 16.00 25.48 -6.84
N GLU A 466 17.01 24.66 -6.52
CA GLU A 466 16.80 23.25 -6.18
C GLU A 466 16.45 23.12 -4.69
N PHE A 467 15.18 22.81 -4.41
CA PHE A 467 14.73 22.53 -3.05
C PHE A 467 14.92 21.06 -2.70
N GLN A 468 15.52 20.83 -1.54
CA GLN A 468 15.68 19.49 -0.95
C GLN A 468 14.70 19.31 0.21
N GLN A 469 14.18 18.11 0.38
CA GLN A 469 13.23 17.76 1.43
C GLN A 469 13.80 16.67 2.35
N CYS A 470 13.27 16.60 3.57
CA CYS A 470 13.73 15.67 4.61
C CYS A 470 12.59 14.77 5.09
N PRO A 471 12.31 13.65 4.39
CA PRO A 471 11.24 12.74 4.80
C PRO A 471 11.58 11.93 6.07
N LEU A 472 12.86 11.90 6.50
CA LEU A 472 13.36 11.05 7.58
C LEU A 472 13.63 11.80 8.90
N LEU A 473 12.90 12.89 9.15
CA LEU A 473 12.99 13.66 10.40
C LEU A 473 12.62 12.83 11.65
N ASN A 474 11.84 11.76 11.49
CA ASN A 474 11.49 10.82 12.56
C ASN A 474 12.72 10.12 13.17
N ILE A 475 13.77 9.91 12.38
CA ILE A 475 15.06 9.34 12.80
C ILE A 475 16.17 10.40 12.84
N SER A 476 15.79 11.67 12.94
CA SER A 476 16.71 12.82 12.98
C SER A 476 17.69 12.88 11.81
N TYR A 477 17.25 12.50 10.60
CA TYR A 477 18.07 12.54 9.40
C TYR A 477 17.54 13.58 8.41
N CYS A 478 18.32 14.64 8.19
CA CYS A 478 18.05 15.72 7.23
C CYS A 478 19.39 16.31 6.73
N PRO A 479 20.02 15.69 5.72
CA PRO A 479 21.28 16.16 5.15
C PRO A 479 21.33 17.65 4.79
N PRO A 480 20.27 18.26 4.21
CA PRO A 480 20.24 19.69 3.90
C PRO A 480 20.42 20.61 5.13
N SER A 481 19.85 20.24 6.28
CA SER A 481 19.96 21.06 7.50
C SER A 481 21.21 20.75 8.32
N GLU A 482 21.82 19.60 8.10
CA GLU A 482 23.06 19.16 8.74
C GLU A 482 24.32 19.60 7.99
N ALA A 483 24.16 20.11 6.76
CA ALA A 483 25.23 20.58 5.89
C ALA A 483 25.99 21.75 6.52
N HIS A 484 27.31 21.77 6.33
CA HIS A 484 28.17 22.87 6.76
C HIS A 484 27.91 24.10 5.89
N LEU A 485 27.35 25.15 6.50
CA LEU A 485 27.17 26.45 5.86
C LEU A 485 28.40 27.31 6.12
N THR A 486 28.99 27.87 5.07
CA THR A 486 30.07 28.87 5.18
C THR A 486 29.50 30.17 5.74
N ASP A 487 30.34 31.01 6.36
CA ASP A 487 29.96 32.26 7.06
C ASP A 487 29.10 33.25 6.24
N GLU A 488 29.00 33.08 4.92
CA GLU A 488 28.21 33.91 4.00
C GLU A 488 26.86 33.30 3.56
N LYS A 489 26.53 32.06 3.96
CA LYS A 489 25.31 31.35 3.53
C LYS A 489 24.43 30.96 4.71
N SER A 490 23.12 31.18 4.58
CA SER A 490 22.11 30.79 5.58
C SER A 490 21.23 29.65 5.06
N LEU A 491 20.75 28.78 5.95
CA LEU A 491 19.74 27.78 5.62
C LEU A 491 18.39 28.47 5.37
N ILE A 492 17.86 28.37 4.15
CA ILE A 492 16.52 28.85 3.83
C ILE A 492 15.54 27.71 4.03
N ILE A 493 14.53 27.94 4.86
CA ILE A 493 13.46 26.97 5.14
C ILE A 493 12.16 27.51 4.61
N ILE A 494 11.52 26.76 3.71
CA ILE A 494 10.18 27.05 3.22
C ILE A 494 9.20 26.08 3.88
N ALA A 495 8.18 26.64 4.51
CA ALA A 495 7.08 25.88 5.09
C ALA A 495 5.82 26.08 4.26
N TYR A 496 5.30 25.01 3.67
CA TYR A 496 4.03 25.01 2.96
C TYR A 496 2.90 24.49 3.85
N ASN A 497 1.79 25.23 3.91
CA ASN A 497 0.59 24.83 4.64
C ASN A 497 -0.51 24.43 3.65
N ALA A 498 -0.80 23.14 3.58
CA ALA A 498 -1.82 22.57 2.69
C ALA A 498 -3.27 22.73 3.21
N LEU A 499 -3.45 23.29 4.41
CA LEU A 499 -4.77 23.54 5.00
C LEU A 499 -5.33 24.90 4.57
N GLY A 500 -6.65 24.96 4.41
CA GLY A 500 -7.37 26.20 4.07
C GLY A 500 -7.43 27.27 5.18
N TRP A 501 -6.75 27.06 6.31
CA TRP A 501 -6.75 27.97 7.46
C TRP A 501 -5.34 28.33 7.91
N LYS A 502 -5.19 29.49 8.57
CA LYS A 502 -3.91 29.93 9.15
C LYS A 502 -3.44 28.93 10.20
N ARG A 503 -2.15 28.58 10.17
CA ARG A 503 -1.52 27.64 11.09
C ARG A 503 -0.24 28.22 11.66
N LYS A 504 0.00 27.98 12.95
CA LYS A 504 1.28 28.17 13.63
C LYS A 504 1.69 26.80 14.15
N GLU A 505 2.93 26.40 13.90
CA GLU A 505 3.44 25.08 14.28
C GLU A 505 4.94 25.18 14.59
N VAL A 506 5.44 24.27 15.44
CA VAL A 506 6.87 24.16 15.73
C VAL A 506 7.55 23.30 14.66
N ILE A 507 8.49 23.88 13.92
CA ILE A 507 9.34 23.15 12.97
C ILE A 507 10.62 22.72 13.71
N ARG A 508 10.94 21.42 13.69
CA ARG A 508 12.12 20.84 14.33
C ARG A 508 13.05 20.22 13.30
N ILE A 509 14.30 20.67 13.24
CA ILE A 509 15.33 20.21 12.30
C ILE A 509 16.68 19.94 13.02
N PRO A 510 17.49 18.96 12.58
CA PRO A 510 18.86 18.72 13.09
C PRO A 510 19.92 19.68 12.47
N VAL A 511 20.95 20.12 13.23
CA VAL A 511 22.05 21.06 12.82
C VAL A 511 23.42 20.75 13.53
N SER A 512 24.59 21.26 13.07
CA SER A 512 25.98 20.84 13.45
C SER A 512 26.96 21.91 14.11
N GLY A 513 28.04 21.54 14.90
CA GLY A 513 29.04 22.44 15.65
C GLY A 513 29.78 22.00 17.02
N PRO A 514 30.77 22.78 17.62
CA PRO A 514 31.54 22.57 18.94
C PRO A 514 31.03 23.04 20.36
N GLY A 515 30.81 22.11 21.30
CA GLY A 515 30.30 22.29 22.69
C GLY A 515 29.39 21.13 23.14
N SER A 516 29.66 20.00 22.51
CA SER A 516 28.95 18.74 22.47
C SER A 516 28.98 17.94 23.78
N GLY A 517 29.80 18.32 24.77
CA GLY A 517 29.93 17.53 26.00
C GLY A 517 30.93 16.37 25.89
N LYS A 518 31.98 16.55 25.09
CA LYS A 518 33.11 15.62 24.91
C LYS A 518 33.63 15.05 26.23
N GLY A 519 33.99 15.89 27.20
CA GLY A 519 34.50 15.43 28.50
C GLY A 519 33.52 14.54 29.29
N THR A 520 32.21 14.78 29.19
CA THR A 520 31.20 13.91 29.82
C THR A 520 31.14 12.52 29.16
N GLN A 521 31.32 12.46 27.84
CA GLN A 521 31.35 11.19 27.11
C GLN A 521 32.68 10.46 27.34
N CYS A 522 33.79 11.20 27.42
CA CYS A 522 35.10 10.65 27.77
C CYS A 522 35.06 9.93 29.13
N ALA A 523 34.46 10.55 30.16
CA ALA A 523 34.28 9.92 31.46
C ALA A 523 33.48 8.61 31.40
N LYS A 524 32.42 8.55 30.58
CA LYS A 524 31.62 7.33 30.40
C LYS A 524 32.39 6.24 29.65
N ILE A 525 33.18 6.61 28.64
CA ILE A 525 34.00 5.67 27.85
C ILE A 525 35.09 5.05 28.73
N VAL A 526 35.76 5.86 29.56
CA VAL A 526 36.71 5.38 30.57
C VAL A 526 36.05 4.35 31.48
N GLN A 527 34.88 4.68 32.04
CA GLN A 527 34.17 3.80 32.97
C GLN A 527 33.74 2.47 32.34
N HIS A 528 33.27 2.46 31.09
CA HIS A 528 32.69 1.27 30.46
C HIS A 528 33.70 0.41 29.70
N PHE A 529 34.76 1.01 29.16
CA PHE A 529 35.68 0.34 28.24
C PHE A 529 37.13 0.31 28.71
N GLY A 530 37.45 0.89 29.88
CA GLY A 530 38.77 0.80 30.50
C GLY A 530 39.88 1.63 29.84
N TYR A 531 39.51 2.65 29.07
CA TYR A 531 40.47 3.60 28.48
C TYR A 531 41.03 4.55 29.54
N THR A 532 42.24 5.06 29.31
CA THR A 532 42.79 6.20 30.06
C THR A 532 42.44 7.49 29.33
N HIS A 533 41.74 8.40 30.01
CA HIS A 533 41.41 9.71 29.45
C HIS A 533 42.53 10.71 29.74
N LEU A 534 43.09 11.27 28.67
CA LEU A 534 44.13 12.29 28.72
C LEU A 534 43.58 13.56 28.08
N SER A 535 43.30 14.58 28.88
CA SER A 535 42.92 15.89 28.35
C SER A 535 44.16 16.77 28.23
N ALA A 536 44.50 17.18 27.00
CA ALA A 536 45.62 18.10 26.78
C ALA A 536 45.45 19.41 27.57
N GLY A 537 44.21 19.87 27.72
CA GLY A 537 43.92 21.07 28.52
C GLY A 537 44.12 20.87 30.02
N ASP A 538 43.84 19.68 30.57
CA ASP A 538 44.08 19.41 32.00
C ASP A 538 45.57 19.25 32.29
N LEU A 539 46.31 18.54 31.44
CA LEU A 539 47.76 18.39 31.57
C LEU A 539 48.48 19.76 31.57
N LEU A 540 48.07 20.67 30.70
CA LEU A 540 48.60 22.04 30.68
C LEU A 540 48.26 22.81 31.97
N ARG A 541 47.08 22.63 32.55
CA ARG A 541 46.68 23.27 33.82
C ARG A 541 47.42 22.67 35.01
N GLU A 542 47.67 21.37 35.01
CA GLU A 542 48.48 20.70 36.03
C GLU A 542 49.93 21.18 35.97
N GLU A 543 50.48 21.33 34.76
CA GLU A 543 51.82 21.89 34.54
C GLU A 543 51.91 23.34 35.06
N ILE A 544 50.89 24.18 34.83
CA ILE A 544 50.80 25.52 35.44
C ILE A 544 50.83 25.44 36.98
N LYS A 545 50.02 24.55 37.56
CA LYS A 545 49.92 24.39 39.03
C LYS A 545 51.20 23.86 39.66
N SER A 546 52.00 23.09 38.91
CA SER A 546 53.27 22.53 39.38
C SER A 546 54.33 23.60 39.64
N GLY A 547 54.16 24.83 39.10
CA GLY A 547 55.13 25.90 39.21
C GLY A 547 56.41 25.67 38.40
N SER A 548 56.38 24.78 37.40
CA SER A 548 57.53 24.50 36.54
C SER A 548 57.95 25.73 35.71
N GLU A 549 59.17 25.69 35.18
CA GLU A 549 59.70 26.75 34.29
C GLU A 549 58.78 27.02 33.09
N ASN A 550 58.06 25.99 32.61
CA ASN A 550 57.08 26.10 31.54
C ASN A 550 55.71 26.63 31.99
N GLY A 551 55.36 26.50 33.27
CA GLY A 551 54.04 26.83 33.82
C GLY A 551 53.63 28.28 33.59
N THR A 552 54.54 29.24 33.82
CA THR A 552 54.28 30.67 33.61
C THR A 552 54.02 31.01 32.14
N MET A 553 54.76 30.37 31.21
CA MET A 553 54.56 30.54 29.77
C MET A 553 53.20 30.00 29.32
N ILE A 554 52.85 28.79 29.77
CA ILE A 554 51.57 28.13 29.47
C ILE A 554 50.40 28.98 29.99
N GLN A 555 50.50 29.51 31.22
CA GLN A 555 49.46 30.34 31.83
C GLN A 555 49.15 31.58 31.00
N ASN A 556 50.18 32.31 30.54
CA ASN A 556 50.00 33.51 29.72
C ASN A 556 49.37 33.18 28.36
N MET A 557 49.81 32.10 27.70
CA MET A 557 49.25 31.68 26.41
C MET A 557 47.78 31.28 26.52
N ILE A 558 47.42 30.51 27.55
CA ILE A 558 46.02 30.09 27.78
C ILE A 558 45.13 31.30 28.08
N LYS A 559 45.59 32.24 28.92
CA LYS A 559 44.84 33.47 29.25
C LYS A 559 44.57 34.34 28.03
N GLU A 560 45.50 34.37 27.07
CA GLU A 560 45.35 35.09 25.80
C GLU A 560 44.53 34.33 24.74
N GLY A 561 44.15 33.08 25.01
CA GLY A 561 43.45 32.21 24.06
C GLY A 561 44.34 31.70 22.93
N LYS A 562 45.67 31.71 23.10
CA LYS A 562 46.65 31.20 22.13
C LYS A 562 46.94 29.72 22.38
N LEU A 563 47.38 29.03 21.32
CA LEU A 563 47.82 27.64 21.41
C LEU A 563 49.22 27.56 22.04
N VAL A 564 49.39 26.60 22.95
CA VAL A 564 50.70 26.25 23.52
C VAL A 564 51.51 25.48 22.47
N PRO A 565 52.84 25.66 22.37
CA PRO A 565 53.68 24.95 21.41
C PRO A 565 53.41 23.45 21.36
N SER A 566 53.32 22.91 20.15
CA SER A 566 52.94 21.53 19.87
C SER A 566 53.84 20.54 20.60
N GLU A 567 55.15 20.74 20.52
CA GLU A 567 56.15 19.84 21.14
C GLU A 567 56.01 19.76 22.66
N LEU A 568 55.68 20.87 23.32
CA LEU A 568 55.50 20.90 24.78
C LEU A 568 54.25 20.10 25.17
N THR A 569 53.15 20.30 24.45
CA THR A 569 51.88 19.58 24.69
C THR A 569 52.03 18.07 24.43
N VAL A 570 52.75 17.70 23.37
CA VAL A 570 53.00 16.28 23.03
C VAL A 570 53.92 15.62 24.06
N LYS A 571 54.95 16.32 24.57
CA LYS A 571 55.79 15.79 25.67
C LYS A 571 55.00 15.52 26.94
N LEU A 572 54.07 16.42 27.30
CA LEU A 572 53.19 16.22 28.45
C LEU A 572 52.26 15.01 28.25
N LEU A 573 51.69 14.87 27.05
CA LEU A 573 50.89 13.70 26.68
C LEU A 573 51.72 12.41 26.74
N GLN A 574 52.94 12.40 26.19
CA GLN A 574 53.84 11.25 26.19
C GLN A 574 54.17 10.79 27.61
N ARG A 575 54.50 11.73 28.49
CA ARG A 575 54.75 11.46 29.91
C ARG A 575 53.52 10.85 30.57
N ALA A 576 52.35 11.45 30.40
CA ALA A 576 51.10 10.95 30.98
C ALA A 576 50.70 9.56 30.44
N MET A 577 50.98 9.27 29.17
CA MET A 577 50.76 7.94 28.58
C MET A 577 51.66 6.89 29.26
N ASN A 578 52.96 7.19 29.39
CA ASN A 578 53.93 6.29 30.01
C ASN A 578 53.65 6.04 31.50
N GLU A 579 53.23 7.07 32.23
CA GLU A 579 52.90 6.97 33.67
C GLU A 579 51.58 6.24 33.92
N SER A 580 50.68 6.15 32.93
CA SER A 580 49.36 5.53 33.12
C SER A 580 49.38 4.00 33.26
N GLY A 581 50.41 3.34 32.71
CA GLY A 581 50.52 1.88 32.68
C GLY A 581 49.45 1.16 31.82
N ASN A 582 48.65 1.90 31.04
CA ASN A 582 47.60 1.37 30.16
C ASN A 582 48.05 1.43 28.69
N ASP A 583 47.46 0.61 27.82
CA ASP A 583 47.69 0.60 26.37
C ASP A 583 46.54 1.24 25.57
N LYS A 584 45.42 1.59 26.23
CA LYS A 584 44.25 2.22 25.62
C LYS A 584 44.08 3.67 26.07
N PHE A 585 44.12 4.60 25.12
CA PHE A 585 44.07 6.04 25.39
C PHE A 585 42.94 6.74 24.67
N LEU A 586 42.29 7.66 25.37
CA LEU A 586 41.33 8.61 24.80
C LEU A 586 41.88 10.02 25.02
N ILE A 587 42.34 10.64 23.94
CA ILE A 587 42.95 11.98 23.99
C ILE A 587 41.89 13.02 23.68
N ASP A 588 41.51 13.84 24.67
CA ASP A 588 40.52 14.90 24.51
C ASP A 588 41.18 16.25 24.20
N GLY A 589 40.60 16.96 23.24
CA GLY A 589 40.97 18.32 22.88
C GLY A 589 42.32 18.45 22.19
N PHE A 590 42.84 17.39 21.57
CA PHE A 590 44.10 17.38 20.82
C PHE A 590 44.09 16.23 19.77
N PRO A 591 44.73 16.36 18.59
CA PRO A 591 45.40 17.56 18.04
C PRO A 591 44.41 18.66 17.63
N ARG A 592 44.83 19.94 17.71
CA ARG A 592 43.98 21.10 17.39
C ARG A 592 44.30 21.80 16.08
N ASN A 593 45.42 21.48 15.45
CA ASN A 593 45.82 21.99 14.15
C ASN A 593 46.81 21.01 13.50
N GLU A 594 47.21 21.28 12.26
CA GLU A 594 48.08 20.38 11.51
C GLU A 594 49.47 20.22 12.15
N GLU A 595 50.01 21.27 12.74
CA GLU A 595 51.29 21.23 13.45
C GLU A 595 51.25 20.28 14.67
N ASN A 596 50.18 20.35 15.47
CA ASN A 596 49.93 19.42 16.58
C ASN A 596 49.84 17.97 16.10
N ARG A 597 49.15 17.75 14.98
CA ARG A 597 48.96 16.41 14.40
C ARG A 597 50.29 15.81 13.98
N VAL A 598 51.10 16.56 13.22
CA VAL A 598 52.43 16.13 12.76
C VAL A 598 53.35 15.87 13.95
N ALA A 599 53.39 16.78 14.94
CA ALA A 599 54.22 16.62 16.12
C ALA A 599 53.84 15.37 16.94
N PHE A 600 52.54 15.10 17.08
CA PHE A 600 52.05 13.93 17.81
C PHE A 600 52.45 12.62 17.14
N GLU A 601 52.18 12.48 15.85
CA GLU A 601 52.50 11.25 15.12
C GLU A 601 54.01 11.01 15.06
N SER A 602 54.81 12.08 14.94
CA SER A 602 56.28 11.99 14.91
C SER A 602 56.88 11.60 16.26
N VAL A 603 56.46 12.25 17.35
CA VAL A 603 57.09 12.09 18.68
C VAL A 603 56.55 10.87 19.43
N ILE A 604 55.25 10.56 19.31
CA ILE A 604 54.64 9.38 19.94
C ILE A 604 54.81 8.13 19.05
N GLY A 605 54.98 8.31 17.74
CA GLY A 605 55.17 7.20 16.79
C GLY A 605 53.90 6.40 16.49
N ILE A 606 52.72 6.95 16.82
CA ILE A 606 51.42 6.29 16.58
C ILE A 606 50.44 7.21 15.86
N VAL A 607 49.56 6.62 15.05
CA VAL A 607 48.41 7.29 14.44
C VAL A 607 47.16 6.80 15.15
N PRO A 608 46.17 7.66 15.48
CA PRO A 608 44.94 7.22 16.13
C PRO A 608 44.24 6.13 15.31
N GLU A 609 43.59 5.19 16.00
CA GLU A 609 42.80 4.13 15.36
C GLU A 609 41.55 4.73 14.70
N PHE A 610 40.84 5.59 15.44
CA PHE A 610 39.76 6.43 14.93
C PHE A 610 39.62 7.72 15.74
N VAL A 611 38.92 8.71 15.17
CA VAL A 611 38.63 10.02 15.77
C VAL A 611 37.13 10.14 15.97
N LEU A 612 36.70 10.36 17.22
CA LEU A 612 35.29 10.61 17.54
C LEU A 612 34.97 12.10 17.37
N PHE A 613 34.16 12.41 16.36
CA PHE A 613 33.71 13.78 16.10
C PHE A 613 32.28 13.98 16.61
N PHE A 614 32.15 14.73 17.70
CA PHE A 614 30.85 15.00 18.32
C PHE A 614 30.20 16.27 17.78
N ASP A 615 29.06 16.09 17.12
CA ASP A 615 28.34 17.14 16.41
C ASP A 615 27.19 17.74 17.24
N CYS A 616 27.13 19.08 17.41
CA CYS A 616 26.22 19.79 18.32
C CYS A 616 25.93 21.24 17.84
N SER A 617 24.77 21.86 18.09
CA SER A 617 24.46 23.20 17.54
C SER A 617 25.19 24.38 18.20
N GLU A 618 25.49 25.46 17.46
CA GLU A 618 26.15 26.68 18.00
C GLU A 618 25.48 27.24 19.26
N GLU A 619 24.17 27.41 19.20
CA GLU A 619 23.36 27.89 20.32
C GLU A 619 23.46 26.98 21.55
N GLU A 620 23.44 25.65 21.38
CA GLU A 620 23.51 24.72 22.51
C GLU A 620 24.89 24.76 23.17
N MET A 621 25.90 25.08 22.40
CA MET A 621 27.29 25.07 22.83
C MET A 621 27.65 26.36 23.51
N GLU A 622 27.22 27.49 22.96
CA GLU A 622 27.27 28.78 23.62
C GLU A 622 26.47 28.73 24.93
N ARG A 623 25.24 28.19 24.91
CA ARG A 623 24.42 27.98 26.12
C ARG A 623 25.14 27.11 27.16
N ARG A 624 25.76 25.99 26.75
CA ARG A 624 26.48 25.09 27.66
C ARG A 624 27.78 25.68 28.18
N LEU A 625 28.48 26.50 27.38
CA LEU A 625 29.67 27.20 27.81
C LEU A 625 29.31 28.33 28.79
N LEU A 626 28.22 29.08 28.54
CA LEU A 626 27.71 30.13 29.43
C LEU A 626 27.09 29.59 30.73
N SER A 627 26.46 28.40 30.70
CA SER A 627 25.86 27.78 31.90
C SER A 627 26.85 27.02 32.78
N ARG A 628 28.12 26.88 32.36
CA ARG A 628 29.20 26.29 33.16
C ARG A 628 29.76 27.31 34.16
N ASN A 629 28.98 27.68 35.18
CA ASN A 629 29.49 28.42 36.35
C ASN A 629 30.32 27.51 37.28
N GLN A 630 31.44 26.98 36.80
CA GLN A 630 32.39 26.16 37.58
C GLN A 630 33.80 26.78 37.60
N GLY A 631 33.90 28.06 37.99
CA GLY A 631 35.14 28.64 38.53
C GLY A 631 36.35 28.71 37.58
N ARG A 632 36.14 28.80 36.26
CA ARG A 632 37.23 29.06 35.30
C ARG A 632 37.25 30.55 34.94
N GLU A 633 38.39 31.20 35.12
CA GLU A 633 38.55 32.64 34.87
C GLU A 633 38.41 33.04 33.39
N ASP A 634 38.37 32.08 32.46
CA ASP A 634 38.42 32.29 31.01
C ASP A 634 37.09 32.00 30.27
N ASP A 635 35.99 31.75 30.98
CA ASP A 635 34.66 31.53 30.38
C ASP A 635 33.89 32.87 30.21
N ASN A 636 34.47 33.81 29.46
CA ASN A 636 33.82 35.07 29.02
C ASN A 636 33.49 35.04 27.52
N ILE A 637 32.51 35.84 27.09
CA ILE A 637 31.97 35.86 25.72
C ILE A 637 33.07 36.07 24.67
N GLU A 638 34.05 36.95 24.92
CA GLU A 638 35.15 37.20 23.99
C GLU A 638 36.08 35.99 23.83
N THR A 639 36.33 35.26 24.92
CA THR A 639 37.16 34.04 24.91
C THR A 639 36.42 32.86 24.30
N ILE A 640 35.11 32.75 24.52
CA ILE A 640 34.24 31.75 23.89
C ILE A 640 34.25 31.93 22.36
N LYS A 641 34.09 33.16 21.85
CA LYS A 641 34.18 33.46 20.42
C LYS A 641 35.56 33.13 19.82
N LYS A 642 36.64 33.43 20.54
CA LYS A 642 38.00 33.01 20.13
C LYS A 642 38.16 31.48 20.12
N ARG A 643 37.56 30.76 21.07
CA ARG A 643 37.57 29.28 21.11
C ARG A 643 36.79 28.67 19.93
N PHE A 644 35.70 29.29 19.49
CA PHE A 644 35.01 28.89 18.25
C PHE A 644 35.93 29.06 17.04
N LYS A 645 36.62 30.19 16.92
CA LYS A 645 37.59 30.44 15.84
C LYS A 645 38.74 29.42 15.84
N VAL A 646 39.33 29.12 17.00
CA VAL A 646 40.38 28.11 17.14
C VAL A 646 39.86 26.68 16.88
N PHE A 647 38.58 26.40 17.14
CA PHE A 647 37.98 25.13 16.73
C PHE A 647 37.88 25.02 15.20
N MET A 648 37.55 26.10 14.49
CA MET A 648 37.56 26.10 13.02
C MET A 648 38.95 25.78 12.46
N GLU A 649 40.02 26.23 13.13
CA GLU A 649 41.41 25.91 12.78
C GLU A 649 41.77 24.42 12.99
N SER A 650 40.92 23.65 13.69
CA SER A 650 41.08 22.20 13.88
C SER A 650 40.40 21.33 12.83
N LEU A 651 39.56 21.93 11.96
CA LEU A 651 38.83 21.20 10.91
C LEU A 651 39.76 20.52 9.87
N PRO A 652 40.88 21.12 9.42
CA PRO A 652 41.79 20.44 8.50
C PRO A 652 42.33 19.11 9.03
N VAL A 653 42.47 18.98 10.36
CA VAL A 653 42.91 17.73 11.01
C VAL A 653 41.82 16.67 10.94
N ILE A 654 40.56 17.06 11.12
CA ILE A 654 39.41 16.15 10.98
C ILE A 654 39.27 15.70 9.54
N GLU A 655 39.40 16.61 8.58
CA GLU A 655 39.38 16.30 7.14
C GLU A 655 40.52 15.34 6.75
N TYR A 656 41.74 15.57 7.26
CA TYR A 656 42.86 14.67 7.07
C TYR A 656 42.54 13.25 7.54
N TYR A 657 42.05 13.07 8.78
CA TYR A 657 41.71 11.74 9.28
C TYR A 657 40.48 11.15 8.58
N ASN A 658 39.55 11.98 8.11
CA ASN A 658 38.38 11.54 7.35
C ASN A 658 38.78 11.02 5.97
N SER A 659 39.74 11.65 5.30
CA SER A 659 40.31 11.18 4.02
C SER A 659 40.97 9.80 4.14
N LYS A 660 41.29 9.38 5.37
CA LYS A 660 41.82 8.05 5.71
C LYS A 660 40.79 7.11 6.32
N GLU A 661 39.50 7.47 6.27
CA GLU A 661 38.35 6.71 6.81
C GLU A 661 38.39 6.48 8.33
N LYS A 662 39.15 7.30 9.06
CA LYS A 662 39.36 7.18 10.51
C LYS A 662 38.39 8.00 11.35
N VAL A 663 37.51 8.81 10.76
CA VAL A 663 36.54 9.61 11.53
C VAL A 663 35.26 8.81 11.79
N ARG A 664 34.76 8.89 13.02
CA ARG A 664 33.47 8.35 13.46
C ARG A 664 32.63 9.50 14.01
N LYS A 665 31.63 9.91 13.24
CA LYS A 665 30.74 11.04 13.59
C LYS A 665 29.67 10.57 14.57
N VAL A 666 29.54 11.27 15.70
CA VAL A 666 28.52 11.03 16.73
C VAL A 666 27.63 12.26 16.83
N VAL A 667 26.39 12.13 16.38
CA VAL A 667 25.39 13.21 16.45
C VAL A 667 24.75 13.20 17.84
N LEU A 668 24.81 14.32 18.53
CA LEU A 668 24.27 14.42 19.90
C LEU A 668 22.87 15.03 19.89
N VAL A 669 21.89 14.24 20.32
CA VAL A 669 20.51 14.69 20.50
C VAL A 669 20.25 14.95 21.97
N PHE A 670 20.11 16.21 22.36
CA PHE A 670 19.73 16.58 23.73
C PHE A 670 18.20 16.55 23.87
N LEU A 671 17.68 15.57 24.60
CA LEU A 671 16.27 15.54 24.99
C LEU A 671 16.05 16.58 26.10
N ARG A 672 15.23 17.61 25.81
CA ARG A 672 14.71 18.50 26.87
C ARG A 672 13.61 17.74 27.61
N ARG A 673 13.69 17.69 28.94
CA ARG A 673 12.52 17.40 29.79
C ARG A 673 11.66 18.64 29.90
#